data_AF-A0A1L3FFD7-F1
#
_entry.id   AF-A0A1L3FFD7-F1
#
_cell.length_a   1.000
_cell.length_b   1.000
_cell.length_c   1.000
_cell.angle_alpha   90.00
_cell.angle_beta   90.00
_cell.angle_gamma   90.00
#
_symmetry.space_group_name_H-M   'P 1'
#
loop_
_entity.id
_entity.type
_entity.pdbx_description
1 polymer ?
#
loop_
_entity_poly.entity_id
_entity_poly.type
_entity_poly.pdbx_seq_one_letter_code
_entity_poly.pdbx_strand_id
1 'polypeptide(L)'
;MKLYEAFQDTGFHTTIMTTFCVEFDAFESIALSRLRGAGCRNVMLVCDADMLGLALAEEASPPKLAGTNYLVAKARADGVFHPKVIVQIGKNRGRLIVASANATASGLAGNLELAAAIECSAQESPARGLVLAGWRYALQFLDSRQKAVEDKLRWARDRSAWLSERSDPDAVVELADGTKAGFLASDEAAGLSARFTDLIGAQRAVDRLTVLSPYWDDNLAALDNLQTMLRPKKTVLLIDAEQRAFPAEALPRRAPIQVSDLRGFSPTHLPEKNRRFIHAKMIVATIGGVDHVLAGSANCTLAALGSANRHGINEEACLYRRLPAGALFDRLGLTPLLDADRAMRLEEIPKMQPQEKLPLDEMEARDPGTFELIYETIHWWPSTVAMATAHDRGHCTLELLDANCRPLGLKAEPLPHSGADRKFRIEQSGRPPVFARFRHRDGTNSCTAVIARVQDLQTQTRDPLTVSTERAIRELEMDDDEGLWLLDVIQTLSAPPGEKPATAQARLAKTNKADDEKPPGQLDYEAFMRGRRREIKGSEAERSALSGSHASFVRAALNRLIGLKSAALQSAGDISQEEAATALDTGDETAGTNDALEQGFNPRDPKQSPKAAVELSRKRRQADIAAIVAAVDDYTEDLRQPNRMLDEIDILRLRAMLMIITVAGWPGVVKGSYKPSQVQVLPCYDPTHTETWPRLIGRVLAVVFSGPSPALRRLMLDRSHDRLPDDLLETLACCAWSANAAATATRMNPACAKLAPFLNTLATAVMAFMKLSREEMAAPSFAAVLENLDERFGKRLQLPPLAGILVKPQQDPPLA
;
A
#
# COMPACT_ATOMS: atom_id res chain seq x y z
N MET A 1 -29.18 6.82 -1.69
CA MET A 1 -27.87 6.16 -1.56
C MET A 1 -27.22 6.70 -0.30
N LYS A 2 -26.76 5.82 0.57
CA LYS A 2 -26.02 6.17 1.78
C LYS A 2 -24.53 6.21 1.45
N LEU A 3 -23.76 7.13 2.03
CA LEU A 3 -22.34 7.30 1.70
C LEU A 3 -21.54 5.99 1.83
N TYR A 4 -21.81 5.21 2.87
CA TYR A 4 -21.11 3.94 3.10
C TYR A 4 -21.42 2.86 2.05
N GLU A 5 -22.50 2.96 1.28
CA GLU A 5 -22.80 2.01 0.20
C GLU A 5 -21.78 2.16 -0.93
N ALA A 6 -21.30 3.37 -1.20
CA ALA A 6 -20.26 3.63 -2.19
C ALA A 6 -18.92 2.95 -1.85
N PHE A 7 -18.69 2.60 -0.58
CA PHE A 7 -17.48 1.87 -0.15
C PHE A 7 -17.53 0.37 -0.47
N GLN A 8 -18.68 -0.15 -0.88
CA GLN A 8 -18.82 -1.56 -1.31
C GLN A 8 -18.52 -1.76 -2.79
N ASP A 9 -18.33 -0.68 -3.55
CA ASP A 9 -18.02 -0.77 -4.97
C ASP A 9 -16.63 -1.36 -5.21
N THR A 10 -16.57 -2.35 -6.09
CA THR A 10 -15.34 -3.04 -6.45
C THR A 10 -14.53 -2.27 -7.48
N GLY A 11 -13.28 -2.71 -7.70
CA GLY A 11 -12.38 -2.15 -8.70
C GLY A 11 -11.49 -1.01 -8.20
N PHE A 12 -11.52 -0.70 -6.91
CA PHE A 12 -10.57 0.21 -6.24
C PHE A 12 -9.61 -0.61 -5.36
N HIS A 13 -8.31 -0.31 -5.44
CA HIS A 13 -7.29 -0.94 -4.59
C HIS A 13 -6.79 0.00 -3.49
N THR A 14 -6.91 1.32 -3.70
CA THR A 14 -6.44 2.36 -2.78
C THR A 14 -7.57 3.30 -2.41
N THR A 15 -7.66 3.69 -1.14
CA THR A 15 -8.52 4.78 -0.66
C THR A 15 -7.72 5.72 0.24
N ILE A 16 -7.76 7.02 -0.04
CA ILE A 16 -7.36 8.06 0.91
C ILE A 16 -8.63 8.79 1.35
N MET A 17 -8.85 8.89 2.66
CA MET A 17 -9.98 9.60 3.25
C MET A 17 -9.45 10.68 4.19
N THR A 18 -9.89 11.92 4.01
CA THR A 18 -9.63 13.01 4.96
C THR A 18 -10.84 13.21 5.86
N THR A 19 -10.62 13.60 7.11
CA THR A 19 -11.70 13.89 8.06
C THR A 19 -11.25 14.89 9.12
N PHE A 20 -12.19 15.67 9.65
CA PHE A 20 -11.92 16.53 10.81
C PHE A 20 -11.86 15.69 12.09
N CYS A 21 -12.88 14.85 12.33
CA CYS A 21 -12.91 13.98 13.50
C CYS A 21 -13.15 12.52 13.10
N VAL A 22 -12.77 11.60 13.99
CA VAL A 22 -12.90 10.16 13.79
C VAL A 22 -13.43 9.48 15.05
N GLU A 23 -14.35 8.53 14.87
CA GLU A 23 -14.66 7.51 15.87
C GLU A 23 -14.17 6.17 15.31
N PHE A 24 -13.13 5.60 15.90
CA PHE A 24 -12.44 4.45 15.32
C PHE A 24 -13.34 3.21 15.18
N ASP A 25 -14.18 2.93 16.18
CA ASP A 25 -15.13 1.82 16.09
C ASP A 25 -16.08 1.99 14.89
N ALA A 26 -16.56 3.20 14.63
CA ALA A 26 -17.42 3.49 13.49
C ALA A 26 -16.65 3.40 12.16
N PHE A 27 -15.46 3.98 12.08
CA PHE A 27 -14.63 3.89 10.88
C PHE A 27 -14.27 2.44 10.54
N GLU A 28 -13.80 1.66 11.52
CA GLU A 28 -13.37 0.27 11.34
C GLU A 28 -14.54 -0.65 10.97
N SER A 29 -15.69 -0.51 11.65
CA SER A 29 -16.86 -1.38 11.44
C SER A 29 -17.72 -0.99 10.22
N ILE A 30 -17.77 0.31 9.86
CA ILE A 30 -18.63 0.79 8.78
C ILE A 30 -17.85 0.96 7.49
N ALA A 31 -16.81 1.81 7.49
CA ALA A 31 -16.10 2.20 6.28
C ALA A 31 -15.03 1.17 5.90
N LEU A 32 -14.09 0.89 6.80
CA LEU A 32 -12.96 -0.01 6.52
C LEU A 32 -13.42 -1.44 6.19
N SER A 33 -14.39 -1.97 6.94
CA SER A 33 -14.95 -3.31 6.67
C SER A 33 -15.50 -3.41 5.23
N ARG A 34 -16.23 -2.40 4.76
CA ARG A 34 -16.79 -2.38 3.39
C ARG A 34 -15.71 -2.22 2.32
N LEU A 35 -14.78 -1.29 2.52
CA LEU A 35 -13.64 -1.09 1.62
C LEU A 35 -12.85 -2.39 1.46
N ARG A 36 -12.52 -3.06 2.57
CA ARG A 36 -11.76 -4.31 2.54
C ARG A 36 -12.57 -5.46 1.92
N GLY A 37 -13.86 -5.56 2.22
CA GLY A 37 -14.78 -6.52 1.58
C GLY A 37 -14.88 -6.33 0.07
N ALA A 38 -14.75 -5.10 -0.42
CA ALA A 38 -14.70 -4.77 -1.85
C ALA A 38 -13.30 -4.95 -2.48
N GLY A 39 -12.31 -5.45 -1.74
CA GLY A 39 -10.93 -5.65 -2.19
C GLY A 39 -10.00 -4.43 -2.06
N CYS A 40 -10.48 -3.29 -1.54
CA CYS A 40 -9.68 -2.10 -1.30
C CYS A 40 -8.91 -2.22 0.03
N ARG A 41 -7.68 -2.73 -0.04
CA ARG A 41 -6.82 -2.99 1.12
C ARG A 41 -5.76 -1.92 1.39
N ASN A 42 -5.47 -1.04 0.42
CA ASN A 42 -4.54 0.06 0.63
C ASN A 42 -5.28 1.32 1.14
N VAL A 43 -5.58 1.35 2.44
CA VAL A 43 -6.39 2.44 3.05
C VAL A 43 -5.51 3.37 3.89
N MET A 44 -5.72 4.68 3.69
CA MET A 44 -5.11 5.78 4.44
C MET A 44 -6.21 6.72 4.95
N LEU A 45 -6.18 7.00 6.25
CA LEU A 45 -7.07 7.95 6.92
C LEU A 45 -6.24 9.14 7.40
N VAL A 46 -6.55 10.32 6.90
CA VAL A 46 -5.90 11.59 7.26
C VAL A 46 -6.85 12.35 8.17
N CYS A 47 -6.41 12.60 9.41
CA CYS A 47 -7.21 13.29 10.42
C CYS A 47 -6.57 14.62 10.79
N ASP A 48 -7.40 15.57 11.22
CA ASP A 48 -6.92 16.71 12.01
C ASP A 48 -6.12 16.19 13.22
N ALA A 49 -4.92 16.75 13.43
CA ALA A 49 -3.98 16.24 14.41
C ALA A 49 -4.52 16.33 15.85
N ASP A 50 -5.25 17.39 16.17
CA ASP A 50 -5.70 17.67 17.52
C ASP A 50 -6.99 16.89 17.83
N MET A 51 -7.89 16.77 16.85
CA MET A 51 -9.05 15.88 16.94
C MET A 51 -8.66 14.40 16.99
N LEU A 52 -7.57 14.00 16.30
CA LEU A 52 -7.02 12.66 16.44
C LEU A 52 -6.47 12.44 17.86
N GLY A 53 -5.82 13.45 18.44
CA GLY A 53 -5.39 13.43 19.85
C GLY A 53 -6.56 13.19 20.80
N LEU A 54 -7.69 13.87 20.57
CA LEU A 54 -8.92 13.69 21.33
C LEU A 54 -9.51 12.28 21.16
N ALA A 55 -9.53 11.75 19.94
CA ALA A 55 -10.02 10.39 19.63
C ALA A 55 -9.12 9.28 20.21
N LEU A 56 -7.89 9.60 20.61
CA LEU A 56 -6.92 8.69 21.24
C LEU A 56 -6.68 8.99 22.72
N ALA A 57 -7.47 9.89 23.32
CA ALA A 57 -7.40 10.20 24.75
C ALA A 57 -7.75 8.96 25.61
N GLU A 58 -7.29 8.93 26.86
CA GLU A 58 -7.37 7.73 27.73
C GLU A 58 -8.81 7.21 27.97
N GLU A 59 -9.83 8.05 27.81
CA GLU A 59 -11.25 7.69 27.98
C GLU A 59 -11.90 7.14 26.69
N ALA A 60 -11.22 7.23 25.56
CA ALA A 60 -11.71 6.77 24.27
C ALA A 60 -11.45 5.27 24.05
N SER A 61 -12.31 4.62 23.27
CA SER A 61 -12.06 3.25 22.82
C SER A 61 -10.92 3.25 21.78
N PRO A 62 -9.79 2.58 22.06
CA PRO A 62 -8.65 2.61 21.15
C PRO A 62 -8.95 1.85 19.84
N PRO A 63 -8.40 2.29 18.70
CA PRO A 63 -8.53 1.55 17.45
C PRO A 63 -7.90 0.17 17.54
N LYS A 64 -8.48 -0.82 16.86
CA LYS A 64 -7.98 -2.20 16.85
C LYS A 64 -7.09 -2.48 15.66
N LEU A 65 -7.30 -1.76 14.56
CA LEU A 65 -6.73 -2.03 13.25
C LEU A 65 -5.87 -0.87 12.71
N ALA A 66 -5.87 0.28 13.38
CA ALA A 66 -5.03 1.42 13.03
C ALA A 66 -3.54 1.07 13.14
N GLY A 67 -2.76 1.41 12.12
CA GLY A 67 -1.32 1.13 12.09
C GLY A 67 -0.96 -0.30 11.67
N THR A 68 -1.94 -1.20 11.50
CA THR A 68 -1.72 -2.58 11.02
C THR A 68 -2.48 -2.89 9.73
N ASN A 69 -3.78 -2.56 9.65
CA ASN A 69 -4.60 -2.81 8.45
C ASN A 69 -4.82 -1.56 7.61
N TYR A 70 -4.73 -0.38 8.21
CA TYR A 70 -4.82 0.90 7.53
C TYR A 70 -3.89 1.91 8.20
N LEU A 71 -3.43 2.89 7.42
CA LEU A 71 -2.58 3.96 7.94
C LEU A 71 -3.45 5.09 8.48
N VAL A 72 -3.08 5.63 9.64
CA VAL A 72 -3.62 6.89 10.16
C VAL A 72 -2.52 7.94 10.08
N ALA A 73 -2.81 9.07 9.45
CA ALA A 73 -1.90 10.21 9.30
C ALA A 73 -2.49 11.45 9.97
N LYS A 74 -1.61 12.32 10.46
CA LYS A 74 -1.95 13.61 11.07
C LYS A 74 -1.79 14.73 10.04
N ALA A 75 -2.80 15.58 9.92
CA ALA A 75 -2.76 16.81 9.17
C ALA A 75 -2.87 18.01 10.11
N ARG A 76 -2.16 19.09 9.79
CA ARG A 76 -2.24 20.38 10.48
C ARG A 76 -2.58 21.47 9.47
N ALA A 77 -3.29 22.48 9.94
CA ALA A 77 -3.65 23.69 9.20
C ALA A 77 -3.46 24.91 10.13
N ASP A 78 -3.55 26.13 9.60
CA ASP A 78 -3.44 27.36 10.41
C ASP A 78 -4.57 27.48 11.45
N GLY A 79 -5.77 27.01 11.08
CA GLY A 79 -6.90 26.78 11.96
C GLY A 79 -7.09 25.28 12.19
N VAL A 80 -8.23 24.74 11.75
CA VAL A 80 -8.49 23.29 11.80
C VAL A 80 -8.39 22.63 10.43
N PHE A 81 -7.98 21.37 10.39
CA PHE A 81 -8.04 20.55 9.20
C PHE A 81 -9.45 19.97 9.03
N HIS A 82 -10.26 20.62 8.18
CA HIS A 82 -11.67 20.30 8.04
C HIS A 82 -12.13 19.59 6.73
N PRO A 83 -11.29 19.23 5.74
CA PRO A 83 -11.79 18.63 4.51
C PRO A 83 -12.32 17.21 4.74
N LYS A 84 -13.42 16.83 4.08
CA LYS A 84 -13.91 15.44 4.01
C LYS A 84 -13.92 14.95 2.58
N VAL A 85 -12.72 14.66 2.09
CA VAL A 85 -12.41 14.22 0.74
C VAL A 85 -12.09 12.73 0.77
N ILE A 86 -12.68 11.97 -0.13
CA ILE A 86 -12.42 10.55 -0.31
C ILE A 86 -11.98 10.32 -1.75
N VAL A 87 -10.76 9.85 -1.92
CA VAL A 87 -10.21 9.50 -3.23
C VAL A 87 -10.02 8.00 -3.28
N GLN A 88 -10.73 7.34 -4.20
CA GLN A 88 -10.59 5.91 -4.44
C GLN A 88 -9.94 5.68 -5.80
N ILE A 89 -8.85 4.93 -5.81
CA ILE A 89 -8.05 4.65 -7.01
C ILE A 89 -8.06 3.16 -7.30
N GLY A 90 -8.34 2.85 -8.56
CA GLY A 90 -8.27 1.53 -9.16
C GLY A 90 -7.44 1.54 -10.43
N LYS A 91 -7.10 0.35 -10.92
CA LYS A 91 -6.27 0.18 -12.13
C LYS A 91 -6.83 0.92 -13.34
N ASN A 92 -8.15 0.81 -13.53
CA ASN A 92 -8.86 1.30 -14.71
C ASN A 92 -9.93 2.35 -14.39
N ARG A 93 -10.05 2.78 -13.13
CA ARG A 93 -11.08 3.72 -12.69
C ARG A 93 -10.64 4.52 -11.46
N GLY A 94 -11.23 5.70 -11.29
CA GLY A 94 -11.00 6.57 -10.16
C GLY A 94 -12.32 7.20 -9.69
N ARG A 95 -12.36 7.57 -8.41
CA ARG A 95 -13.49 8.27 -7.82
C ARG A 95 -12.99 9.33 -6.83
N LEU A 96 -13.58 10.51 -6.93
CA LEU A 96 -13.47 11.59 -5.94
C LEU A 96 -14.84 11.83 -5.32
N ILE A 97 -14.93 11.75 -4.00
CA ILE A 97 -16.10 12.14 -3.23
C ILE A 97 -15.71 13.32 -2.34
N VAL A 98 -16.48 14.40 -2.40
CA VAL A 98 -16.39 15.53 -1.48
C VAL A 98 -17.68 15.58 -0.67
N ALA A 99 -17.57 15.50 0.65
CA ALA A 99 -18.71 15.37 1.54
C ALA A 99 -18.67 16.37 2.72
N SER A 100 -19.79 16.46 3.44
CA SER A 100 -19.88 17.15 4.74
C SER A 100 -19.68 16.21 5.94
N ALA A 101 -19.62 14.90 5.69
CA ALA A 101 -19.62 13.82 6.68
C ALA A 101 -18.21 13.51 7.23
N ASN A 102 -18.05 13.55 8.55
CA ASN A 102 -16.85 13.03 9.23
C ASN A 102 -16.88 11.50 9.35
N ALA A 103 -15.71 10.90 9.63
CA ALA A 103 -15.55 9.48 9.90
C ALA A 103 -16.04 9.05 11.30
N THR A 104 -17.29 9.41 11.63
CA THR A 104 -17.98 9.08 12.90
C THR A 104 -19.24 8.27 12.64
N ALA A 105 -19.83 7.64 13.65
CA ALA A 105 -21.11 6.94 13.49
C ALA A 105 -22.22 7.90 12.99
N SER A 106 -22.23 9.12 13.53
CA SER A 106 -23.13 10.18 13.08
C SER A 106 -22.85 10.59 11.63
N GLY A 107 -21.61 10.90 11.25
CA GLY A 107 -21.29 11.31 9.88
C GLY A 107 -21.54 10.21 8.83
N LEU A 108 -21.13 8.97 9.12
CA LEU A 108 -21.22 7.86 8.16
C LEU A 108 -22.65 7.32 8.01
N ALA A 109 -23.42 7.24 9.10
CA ALA A 109 -24.71 6.54 9.10
C ALA A 109 -25.88 7.31 9.77
N GLY A 110 -25.61 8.32 10.61
CA GLY A 110 -26.62 8.98 11.48
C GLY A 110 -27.16 10.33 10.99
N ASN A 111 -26.34 11.25 10.52
CA ASN A 111 -26.70 12.59 10.07
C ASN A 111 -27.17 12.57 8.62
N LEU A 112 -28.00 13.55 8.23
CA LEU A 112 -28.25 13.85 6.83
C LEU A 112 -27.13 14.77 6.33
N GLU A 113 -26.18 14.16 5.63
CA GLU A 113 -24.99 14.78 5.08
C GLU A 113 -25.14 14.92 3.55
N LEU A 114 -24.40 15.85 2.96
CA LEU A 114 -24.33 15.99 1.50
C LEU A 114 -23.00 15.43 1.00
N ALA A 115 -23.05 14.65 -0.07
CA ALA A 115 -21.87 14.12 -0.75
C ALA A 115 -22.03 14.27 -2.26
N ALA A 116 -20.97 14.73 -2.92
CA ALA A 116 -20.89 14.79 -4.37
C ALA A 116 -19.76 13.90 -4.87
N ALA A 117 -20.05 13.05 -5.86
CA ALA A 117 -19.08 12.10 -6.42
C ALA A 117 -18.80 12.41 -7.89
N ILE A 118 -17.52 12.33 -8.27
CA ILE A 118 -17.02 12.35 -9.63
C ILE A 118 -16.31 11.02 -9.88
N GLU A 119 -16.68 10.33 -10.95
CA GLU A 119 -16.06 9.08 -11.37
C GLU A 119 -15.43 9.22 -12.74
N CYS A 120 -14.33 8.50 -12.94
CA CYS A 120 -13.65 8.43 -14.22
C CYS A 120 -13.13 7.01 -14.49
N SER A 121 -12.87 6.72 -15.75
CA SER A 121 -12.01 5.60 -16.13
C SER A 121 -10.55 6.04 -16.18
N ALA A 122 -9.63 5.13 -16.48
CA ALA A 122 -8.22 5.46 -16.69
C ALA A 122 -7.95 6.27 -17.97
N GLN A 123 -8.89 6.26 -18.94
CA GLN A 123 -8.77 7.07 -20.16
C GLN A 123 -8.93 8.56 -19.87
N GLU A 124 -8.32 9.38 -20.73
CA GLU A 124 -8.38 10.83 -20.62
C GLU A 124 -9.81 11.36 -20.64
N SER A 125 -10.15 12.10 -19.58
CA SER A 125 -11.45 12.77 -19.47
C SER A 125 -11.37 13.96 -18.52
N PRO A 126 -12.26 14.95 -18.71
CA PRO A 126 -12.50 16.01 -17.73
C PRO A 126 -12.67 15.51 -16.29
N ALA A 127 -13.45 14.44 -16.10
CA ALA A 127 -13.69 13.84 -14.80
C ALA A 127 -12.41 13.27 -14.17
N ARG A 128 -11.53 12.65 -14.97
CA ARG A 128 -10.22 12.17 -14.52
C ARG A 128 -9.36 13.32 -14.00
N GLY A 129 -9.42 14.48 -14.65
CA GLY A 129 -8.72 15.69 -14.20
C GLY A 129 -9.09 16.10 -12.77
N LEU A 130 -10.38 16.04 -12.42
CA LEU A 130 -10.88 16.33 -11.07
C LEU A 130 -10.47 15.26 -10.05
N VAL A 131 -10.52 13.98 -10.41
CA VAL A 131 -10.06 12.89 -9.53
C VAL A 131 -8.56 13.05 -9.22
N LEU A 132 -7.74 13.41 -10.22
CA LEU A 132 -6.32 13.70 -10.03
C LEU A 132 -6.09 14.95 -9.17
N ALA A 133 -6.94 15.97 -9.27
CA ALA A 133 -6.87 17.15 -8.41
C ALA A 133 -7.11 16.78 -6.94
N GLY A 134 -8.16 15.99 -6.67
CA GLY A 134 -8.43 15.47 -5.32
C GLY A 134 -7.33 14.54 -4.80
N TRP A 135 -6.77 13.67 -5.66
CA TRP A 135 -5.63 12.83 -5.32
C TRP A 135 -4.44 13.67 -4.86
N ARG A 136 -4.02 14.65 -5.67
CA ARG A 136 -2.89 15.54 -5.35
C ARG A 136 -3.14 16.35 -4.07
N TYR A 137 -4.36 16.85 -3.89
CA TYR A 137 -4.74 17.54 -2.67
C TYR A 137 -4.51 16.66 -1.44
N ALA A 138 -5.01 15.42 -1.46
CA ALA A 138 -4.83 14.49 -0.35
C ALA A 138 -3.35 14.15 -0.08
N LEU A 139 -2.49 14.12 -1.12
CA LEU A 139 -1.05 13.88 -0.96
C LEU A 139 -0.32 14.98 -0.18
N GLN A 140 -0.82 16.22 -0.15
CA GLN A 140 -0.17 17.33 0.56
C GLN A 140 -0.09 17.08 2.07
N PHE A 141 -1.00 16.27 2.60
CA PHE A 141 -1.10 15.95 4.02
C PHE A 141 -0.48 14.59 4.39
N LEU A 142 0.29 14.01 3.47
CA LEU A 142 0.96 12.72 3.64
C LEU A 142 2.48 12.91 3.57
N ASP A 143 3.15 12.68 4.68
CA ASP A 143 4.60 12.88 4.79
C ASP A 143 5.38 11.66 4.26
N SER A 144 5.89 11.76 3.03
CA SER A 144 6.67 10.70 2.38
C SER A 144 8.03 10.41 3.01
N ARG A 145 8.44 11.15 4.05
CA ARG A 145 9.60 10.77 4.89
C ARG A 145 9.29 9.54 5.76
N GLN A 146 8.01 9.28 6.03
CA GLN A 146 7.55 8.08 6.74
C GLN A 146 7.46 6.93 5.77
N LYS A 147 8.09 5.79 6.08
CA LYS A 147 8.07 4.63 5.19
C LYS A 147 6.66 4.09 4.99
N ALA A 148 5.84 4.08 6.04
CA ALA A 148 4.46 3.61 5.94
C ALA A 148 3.63 4.40 4.90
N VAL A 149 3.85 5.71 4.80
CA VAL A 149 3.21 6.58 3.80
C VAL A 149 3.75 6.25 2.42
N GLU A 150 5.07 6.30 2.24
CA GLU A 150 5.70 6.12 0.93
C GLU A 150 5.39 4.74 0.34
N ASP A 151 5.38 3.68 1.14
CA ASP A 151 5.03 2.34 0.68
C ASP A 151 3.59 2.26 0.16
N LYS A 152 2.63 2.92 0.83
CA LYS A 152 1.23 2.96 0.39
C LYS A 152 1.04 3.81 -0.87
N LEU A 153 1.78 4.91 -1.00
CA LEU A 153 1.73 5.77 -2.19
C LEU A 153 2.37 5.08 -3.40
N ARG A 154 3.54 4.47 -3.22
CA ARG A 154 4.21 3.67 -4.23
C ARG A 154 3.31 2.52 -4.69
N TRP A 155 2.71 1.77 -3.76
CA TRP A 155 1.76 0.70 -4.07
C TRP A 155 0.60 1.15 -4.98
N ALA A 156 0.08 2.37 -4.74
CA ALA A 156 -0.98 2.94 -5.56
C ALA A 156 -0.49 3.31 -6.97
N ARG A 157 0.68 3.96 -7.07
CA ARG A 157 1.30 4.38 -8.35
C ARG A 157 1.66 3.18 -9.23
N ASP A 158 2.25 2.15 -8.64
CA ASP A 158 2.67 0.93 -9.35
C ASP A 158 1.49 0.20 -10.02
N ARG A 159 0.27 0.36 -9.49
CA ARG A 159 -0.96 -0.28 -10.01
C ARG A 159 -1.81 0.62 -10.90
N SER A 160 -1.57 1.92 -10.86
CA SER A 160 -2.37 2.93 -11.55
C SER A 160 -1.47 3.94 -12.23
N ALA A 161 -0.89 3.53 -13.36
CA ALA A 161 0.04 4.35 -14.15
C ALA A 161 -0.57 5.70 -14.59
N TRP A 162 -1.90 5.77 -14.71
CA TRP A 162 -2.64 6.99 -15.03
C TRP A 162 -2.56 8.07 -13.94
N LEU A 163 -2.05 7.76 -12.74
CA LEU A 163 -1.78 8.74 -11.67
C LEU A 163 -0.60 9.68 -11.97
N SER A 164 0.31 9.31 -12.88
CA SER A 164 1.55 10.05 -13.16
C SER A 164 1.34 11.28 -14.04
N GLU A 165 0.10 11.54 -14.47
CA GLU A 165 -0.21 12.61 -15.41
C GLU A 165 -0.43 13.96 -14.72
N ARG A 166 -0.02 15.04 -15.40
CA ARG A 166 -0.28 16.40 -14.94
C ARG A 166 -1.72 16.79 -15.30
N SER A 167 -2.48 17.24 -14.31
CA SER A 167 -3.72 17.98 -14.56
C SER A 167 -3.64 19.34 -13.87
N ASP A 168 -4.38 20.31 -14.38
CA ASP A 168 -4.51 21.63 -13.75
C ASP A 168 -5.52 21.53 -12.59
N PRO A 169 -5.11 21.74 -11.32
CA PRO A 169 -5.98 21.58 -10.16
C PRO A 169 -7.12 22.61 -10.09
N ASP A 170 -6.98 23.78 -10.75
CA ASP A 170 -7.93 24.89 -10.62
C ASP A 170 -8.89 25.04 -11.80
N ALA A 171 -8.87 24.09 -12.74
CA ALA A 171 -9.73 24.13 -13.91
C ALA A 171 -11.16 23.68 -13.59
N VAL A 172 -12.14 24.54 -13.87
CA VAL A 172 -13.52 24.11 -14.05
C VAL A 172 -13.64 23.39 -15.39
N VAL A 173 -14.12 22.16 -15.35
CA VAL A 173 -14.25 21.30 -16.52
C VAL A 173 -15.71 21.06 -16.88
N GLU A 174 -15.97 20.80 -18.15
CA GLU A 174 -17.28 20.36 -18.64
C GLU A 174 -17.34 18.83 -18.64
N LEU A 175 -18.37 18.27 -18.01
CA LEU A 175 -18.59 16.83 -17.89
C LEU A 175 -19.38 16.30 -19.10
N ALA A 176 -19.44 14.98 -19.25
CA ALA A 176 -20.13 14.32 -20.37
C ALA A 176 -21.64 14.63 -20.44
N ASP A 177 -22.25 15.02 -19.32
CA ASP A 177 -23.66 15.43 -19.23
C ASP A 177 -23.89 16.92 -19.56
N GLY A 178 -22.86 17.63 -20.00
CA GLY A 178 -22.89 19.07 -20.31
C GLY A 178 -22.89 19.98 -19.08
N THR A 179 -22.90 19.43 -17.86
CA THR A 179 -22.74 20.21 -16.63
C THR A 179 -21.27 20.55 -16.40
N LYS A 180 -21.01 21.57 -15.58
CA LYS A 180 -19.62 21.91 -15.22
C LYS A 180 -19.31 21.54 -13.78
N ALA A 181 -18.06 21.19 -13.52
CA ALA A 181 -17.55 20.84 -12.20
C ALA A 181 -16.16 21.39 -11.96
N GLY A 182 -15.84 21.72 -10.71
CA GLY A 182 -14.52 22.15 -10.28
C GLY A 182 -14.23 21.65 -8.87
N PHE A 183 -12.98 21.34 -8.57
CA PHE A 183 -12.55 21.01 -7.22
C PHE A 183 -11.90 22.26 -6.60
N LEU A 184 -12.48 22.78 -5.52
CA LEU A 184 -12.04 24.01 -4.86
C LEU A 184 -11.63 23.64 -3.42
N ALA A 185 -10.33 23.64 -3.16
CA ALA A 185 -9.79 23.50 -1.81
C ALA A 185 -9.24 24.84 -1.29
N SER A 186 -8.88 24.91 -0.02
CA SER A 186 -8.16 26.08 0.52
C SER A 186 -6.89 26.34 -0.29
N ASP A 187 -6.58 27.62 -0.44
CA ASP A 187 -5.45 28.14 -1.23
C ASP A 187 -4.84 29.31 -0.45
N GLU A 188 -3.55 29.57 -0.65
CA GLU A 188 -2.83 30.64 0.04
C GLU A 188 -3.27 32.03 -0.46
N ALA A 189 -3.70 32.14 -1.72
CA ALA A 189 -3.93 33.43 -2.39
C ALA A 189 -5.33 34.03 -2.17
N ALA A 190 -6.40 33.24 -2.28
CA ALA A 190 -7.78 33.74 -2.24
C ALA A 190 -8.73 32.80 -1.47
N GLY A 191 -9.70 33.37 -0.74
CA GLY A 191 -10.71 32.59 -0.04
C GLY A 191 -11.66 31.84 -0.98
N LEU A 192 -12.21 30.73 -0.51
CA LEU A 192 -13.22 29.94 -1.25
C LEU A 192 -14.41 30.79 -1.69
N SER A 193 -14.83 31.78 -0.89
CA SER A 193 -15.90 32.70 -1.27
C SER A 193 -15.56 33.52 -2.50
N ALA A 194 -14.34 34.09 -2.57
CA ALA A 194 -13.86 34.86 -3.71
C ALA A 194 -13.79 33.99 -4.98
N ARG A 195 -13.15 32.83 -4.86
CA ARG A 195 -13.02 31.85 -5.96
C ARG A 195 -14.38 31.40 -6.48
N PHE A 196 -15.33 31.13 -5.57
CA PHE A 196 -16.71 30.79 -5.95
C PHE A 196 -17.40 31.95 -6.69
N THR A 197 -17.23 33.19 -6.23
CA THR A 197 -17.82 34.36 -6.89
C THR A 197 -17.21 34.63 -8.26
N ASP A 198 -15.91 34.39 -8.44
CA ASP A 198 -15.22 34.54 -9.73
C ASP A 198 -15.77 33.57 -10.78
N LEU A 199 -16.11 32.33 -10.37
CA LEU A 199 -16.74 31.35 -11.25
C LEU A 199 -18.17 31.72 -11.70
N ILE A 200 -18.86 32.58 -10.94
CA ILE A 200 -20.19 33.10 -11.30
C ILE A 200 -20.05 34.30 -12.25
N GLY A 201 -19.02 35.11 -12.06
CA GLY A 201 -18.70 36.29 -12.87
C GLY A 201 -19.23 37.59 -12.27
N ALA A 202 -18.33 38.58 -12.11
CA ALA A 202 -18.55 39.80 -11.33
C ALA A 202 -19.60 40.81 -11.86
N GLN A 203 -20.16 40.59 -13.06
CA GLN A 203 -20.99 41.61 -13.74
C GLN A 203 -22.50 41.42 -13.63
N ARG A 204 -23.00 40.36 -12.99
CA ARG A 204 -24.44 40.08 -12.93
C ARG A 204 -24.92 39.90 -11.50
N ALA A 205 -25.98 40.64 -11.14
CA ALA A 205 -26.66 40.44 -9.87
C ALA A 205 -27.29 39.04 -9.84
N VAL A 206 -27.02 38.29 -8.77
CA VAL A 206 -27.58 36.95 -8.55
C VAL A 206 -29.09 37.06 -8.30
N ASP A 207 -29.88 36.17 -8.91
CA ASP A 207 -31.34 36.18 -8.73
C ASP A 207 -31.71 35.69 -7.32
N ARG A 208 -31.04 34.63 -6.86
CA ARG A 208 -31.23 34.08 -5.50
C ARG A 208 -29.94 33.48 -4.97
N LEU A 209 -29.58 33.83 -3.74
CA LEU A 209 -28.54 33.15 -2.95
C LEU A 209 -29.23 32.23 -1.93
N THR A 210 -28.94 30.94 -1.96
CA THR A 210 -29.42 29.98 -0.96
C THR A 210 -28.24 29.42 -0.16
N VAL A 211 -28.34 29.45 1.16
CA VAL A 211 -27.28 28.96 2.06
C VAL A 211 -27.85 27.95 3.05
N LEU A 212 -27.23 26.79 3.12
CA LEU A 212 -27.45 25.74 4.10
C LEU A 212 -26.14 25.53 4.86
N SER A 213 -26.14 25.79 6.17
CA SER A 213 -24.97 25.61 7.03
C SER A 213 -25.41 25.27 8.46
N PRO A 214 -24.74 24.30 9.12
CA PRO A 214 -25.00 23.98 10.52
C PRO A 214 -24.39 25.03 11.47
N TYR A 215 -23.31 25.70 11.05
CA TYR A 215 -22.58 26.67 11.86
C TYR A 215 -22.38 28.00 11.11
N TRP A 216 -22.35 29.10 11.85
CA TRP A 216 -22.35 30.47 11.34
C TRP A 216 -21.42 31.34 12.20
N ASP A 217 -20.89 32.43 11.64
CA ASP A 217 -20.20 33.44 12.46
C ASP A 217 -21.24 34.13 13.37
N ASP A 218 -20.87 34.47 14.61
CA ASP A 218 -21.75 35.17 15.56
C ASP A 218 -22.36 36.47 15.00
N ASN A 219 -21.64 37.13 14.10
CA ASN A 219 -22.03 38.36 13.41
C ASN A 219 -22.42 38.16 11.93
N LEU A 220 -22.53 36.90 11.47
CA LEU A 220 -22.84 36.51 10.09
C LEU A 220 -21.88 37.12 9.04
N ALA A 221 -20.62 37.36 9.39
CA ALA A 221 -19.67 38.06 8.52
C ALA A 221 -19.44 37.36 7.16
N ALA A 222 -19.35 36.03 7.11
CA ALA A 222 -19.23 35.33 5.83
C ALA A 222 -20.49 35.48 4.94
N LEU A 223 -21.68 35.48 5.54
CA LEU A 223 -22.93 35.71 4.81
C LEU A 223 -22.96 37.14 4.26
N ASP A 224 -22.62 38.15 5.06
CA ASP A 224 -22.56 39.55 4.61
C ASP A 224 -21.54 39.73 3.48
N ASN A 225 -20.41 39.05 3.56
CA ASN A 225 -19.40 39.06 2.51
C ASN A 225 -19.93 38.45 1.20
N LEU A 226 -20.57 37.27 1.24
CA LEU A 226 -21.21 36.67 0.07
C LEU A 226 -22.29 37.57 -0.53
N GLN A 227 -23.14 38.19 0.30
CA GLN A 227 -24.15 39.14 -0.16
C GLN A 227 -23.53 40.38 -0.81
N THR A 228 -22.40 40.86 -0.28
CA THR A 228 -21.68 42.02 -0.82
C THR A 228 -21.09 41.71 -2.20
N MET A 229 -20.48 40.54 -2.36
CA MET A 229 -19.85 40.12 -3.62
C MET A 229 -20.89 39.76 -4.69
N LEU A 230 -21.95 39.02 -4.32
CA LEU A 230 -22.94 38.48 -5.28
C LEU A 230 -24.14 39.39 -5.54
N ARG A 231 -24.39 40.35 -4.63
CA ARG A 231 -25.53 41.30 -4.68
C ARG A 231 -26.87 40.61 -5.03
N PRO A 232 -27.29 39.58 -4.26
CA PRO A 232 -28.45 38.79 -4.61
C PRO A 232 -29.76 39.60 -4.47
N LYS A 233 -30.71 39.40 -5.38
CA LYS A 233 -32.06 40.00 -5.28
C LYS A 233 -32.85 39.44 -4.09
N LYS A 234 -32.58 38.18 -3.71
CA LYS A 234 -33.17 37.47 -2.58
C LYS A 234 -32.15 36.52 -1.96
N THR A 235 -32.13 36.42 -0.64
CA THR A 235 -31.37 35.40 0.09
C THR A 235 -32.32 34.44 0.80
N VAL A 236 -32.06 33.14 0.71
CA VAL A 236 -32.79 32.08 1.41
C VAL A 236 -31.82 31.34 2.31
N LEU A 237 -32.07 31.35 3.61
CA LEU A 237 -31.27 30.65 4.62
C LEU A 237 -32.04 29.41 5.06
N LEU A 238 -31.41 28.24 4.91
CA LEU A 238 -31.96 26.97 5.37
C LEU A 238 -31.27 26.63 6.70
N ILE A 239 -32.04 26.63 7.79
CA ILE A 239 -31.52 26.43 9.14
C ILE A 239 -32.21 25.25 9.83
N ASP A 240 -31.48 24.59 10.73
CA ASP A 240 -32.06 23.68 11.71
C ASP A 240 -32.32 24.47 13.01
N ALA A 241 -33.58 24.83 13.22
CA ALA A 241 -33.97 25.62 14.39
C ALA A 241 -33.79 24.85 15.72
N GLU A 242 -33.79 23.52 15.72
CA GLU A 242 -33.60 22.73 16.96
C GLU A 242 -32.17 22.86 17.50
N GLN A 243 -31.17 23.06 16.63
CA GLN A 243 -29.77 23.20 17.05
C GLN A 243 -29.46 24.53 17.74
N ARG A 244 -30.31 25.55 17.58
CA ARG A 244 -30.08 26.89 18.14
C ARG A 244 -28.69 27.46 17.80
N ALA A 245 -28.19 27.20 16.60
CA ALA A 245 -26.86 27.63 16.14
C ALA A 245 -26.87 28.90 15.28
N PHE A 246 -28.06 29.45 14.96
CA PHE A 246 -28.19 30.58 14.04
C PHE A 246 -28.39 31.93 14.77
N PRO A 247 -27.50 32.92 14.60
CA PRO A 247 -27.61 34.23 15.24
C PRO A 247 -28.57 35.16 14.49
N ALA A 248 -29.87 34.92 14.60
CA ALA A 248 -30.90 35.70 13.90
C ALA A 248 -30.86 37.21 14.18
N GLU A 249 -30.43 37.61 15.39
CA GLU A 249 -30.30 39.02 15.79
C GLU A 249 -29.21 39.77 14.99
N ALA A 250 -28.26 39.06 14.38
CA ALA A 250 -27.16 39.61 13.59
C ALA A 250 -27.47 39.72 12.08
N LEU A 251 -28.70 39.41 11.65
CA LEU A 251 -29.08 39.42 10.23
C LEU A 251 -28.82 40.78 9.54
N PRO A 252 -28.10 40.80 8.40
CA PRO A 252 -27.84 42.03 7.67
C PRO A 252 -29.12 42.58 7.01
N ARG A 253 -29.29 43.91 7.02
CA ARG A 253 -30.49 44.59 6.48
C ARG A 253 -30.41 44.94 4.98
N ARG A 254 -29.49 44.33 4.22
CA ARG A 254 -29.13 44.76 2.86
C ARG A 254 -29.98 44.14 1.74
N ALA A 255 -30.48 42.92 1.93
CA ALA A 255 -31.29 42.20 0.94
C ALA A 255 -32.51 41.56 1.60
N PRO A 256 -33.59 41.26 0.85
CA PRO A 256 -34.68 40.42 1.35
C PRO A 256 -34.15 39.05 1.78
N ILE A 257 -34.25 38.74 3.07
CA ILE A 257 -33.83 37.46 3.65
C ILE A 257 -35.09 36.67 4.00
N GLN A 258 -35.16 35.47 3.44
CA GLN A 258 -36.09 34.43 3.87
C GLN A 258 -35.31 33.42 4.72
N VAL A 259 -35.85 33.06 5.87
CA VAL A 259 -35.34 31.96 6.68
C VAL A 259 -36.36 30.83 6.63
N SER A 260 -35.94 29.63 6.24
CA SER A 260 -36.78 28.44 6.18
C SER A 260 -36.26 27.38 7.14
N ASP A 261 -37.17 26.77 7.88
CA ASP A 261 -36.84 25.67 8.77
C ASP A 261 -36.69 24.37 8.01
N LEU A 262 -35.58 23.68 8.22
CA LEU A 262 -35.37 22.35 7.70
C LEU A 262 -36.38 21.32 8.26
N ARG A 263 -37.05 21.59 9.39
CA ARG A 263 -38.15 20.75 9.91
C ARG A 263 -39.36 20.65 8.97
N GLY A 264 -39.53 21.59 8.03
CA GLY A 264 -40.55 21.55 6.97
C GLY A 264 -40.21 20.61 5.80
N PHE A 265 -39.06 19.94 5.86
CA PHE A 265 -38.62 18.93 4.92
C PHE A 265 -39.54 17.70 5.05
N SER A 266 -40.39 17.48 4.06
CA SER A 266 -41.01 16.17 3.82
C SER A 266 -40.06 15.41 2.90
N PRO A 267 -39.25 14.47 3.41
CA PRO A 267 -38.48 13.63 2.54
C PRO A 267 -39.45 12.72 1.81
N THR A 268 -39.81 13.07 0.59
CA THR A 268 -40.53 12.19 -0.35
C THR A 268 -39.81 10.86 -0.60
N HIS A 269 -38.60 10.68 -0.03
CA HIS A 269 -37.75 9.51 -0.16
C HIS A 269 -37.23 8.92 1.18
N LEU A 270 -37.70 9.36 2.35
CA LEU A 270 -37.39 8.72 3.65
C LEU A 270 -38.66 8.58 4.50
N PRO A 271 -38.84 7.46 5.23
CA PRO A 271 -40.05 7.21 6.00
C PRO A 271 -40.35 8.33 7.01
N GLU A 272 -41.63 8.69 7.15
CA GLU A 272 -42.22 9.83 7.90
C GLU A 272 -41.76 10.03 9.36
N LYS A 273 -40.92 9.13 9.91
CA LYS A 273 -40.46 9.15 11.31
C LYS A 273 -38.99 9.56 11.51
N ASN A 274 -38.22 9.86 10.46
CA ASN A 274 -36.79 10.17 10.61
C ASN A 274 -36.51 11.67 10.89
N ARG A 275 -36.49 12.04 12.18
CA ARG A 275 -35.97 13.32 12.73
C ARG A 275 -34.43 13.38 12.78
N ARG A 276 -33.75 12.94 11.71
CA ARG A 276 -32.27 12.91 11.69
C ARG A 276 -31.72 14.33 11.57
N PHE A 277 -30.63 14.61 12.29
CA PHE A 277 -29.95 15.90 12.23
C PHE A 277 -29.41 16.19 10.82
N ILE A 278 -29.65 17.40 10.29
CA ILE A 278 -29.14 17.84 8.98
C ILE A 278 -27.85 18.62 9.19
N HIS A 279 -26.75 18.03 8.76
CA HIS A 279 -25.40 18.58 8.89
C HIS A 279 -24.78 18.94 7.53
N ALA A 280 -25.56 18.84 6.45
CA ALA A 280 -25.15 19.25 5.11
C ALA A 280 -24.75 20.73 5.02
N LYS A 281 -23.84 21.03 4.10
CA LYS A 281 -23.28 22.37 3.85
C LYS A 281 -23.33 22.66 2.36
N MET A 282 -24.01 23.74 1.99
CA MET A 282 -24.25 24.06 0.59
C MET A 282 -24.52 25.56 0.39
N ILE A 283 -23.89 26.15 -0.62
CA ILE A 283 -24.14 27.51 -1.08
C ILE A 283 -24.56 27.43 -2.55
N VAL A 284 -25.69 28.03 -2.90
CA VAL A 284 -26.22 28.05 -4.27
C VAL A 284 -26.49 29.47 -4.70
N ALA A 285 -25.89 29.90 -5.81
CA ALA A 285 -26.20 31.15 -6.49
C ALA A 285 -26.96 30.85 -7.79
N THR A 286 -28.25 31.20 -7.83
CA THR A 286 -29.09 31.07 -9.02
C THR A 286 -28.97 32.33 -9.88
N ILE A 287 -28.65 32.17 -11.16
CA ILE A 287 -28.58 33.26 -12.13
C ILE A 287 -29.07 32.81 -13.51
N GLY A 288 -30.08 33.49 -14.05
CA GLY A 288 -30.50 33.30 -15.45
C GLY A 288 -30.84 31.85 -15.81
N GLY A 289 -31.48 31.12 -14.89
CA GLY A 289 -31.87 29.71 -15.10
C GLY A 289 -30.77 28.68 -14.82
N VAL A 290 -29.65 29.09 -14.22
CA VAL A 290 -28.53 28.22 -13.84
C VAL A 290 -28.25 28.34 -12.35
N ASP A 291 -27.99 27.20 -11.69
CA ASP A 291 -27.51 27.14 -10.33
C ASP A 291 -25.98 26.91 -10.31
N HIS A 292 -25.27 27.81 -9.65
CA HIS A 292 -23.87 27.66 -9.26
C HIS A 292 -23.83 27.14 -7.83
N VAL A 293 -23.32 25.93 -7.63
CA VAL A 293 -23.38 25.21 -6.36
C VAL A 293 -21.97 25.03 -5.82
N LEU A 294 -21.77 25.34 -4.55
CA LEU A 294 -20.60 24.98 -3.78
C LEU A 294 -21.05 24.05 -2.63
N ALA A 295 -20.52 22.83 -2.59
CA ALA A 295 -20.87 21.84 -1.58
C ALA A 295 -19.63 21.09 -1.09
N GLY A 296 -19.54 20.81 0.21
CA GLY A 296 -18.41 20.10 0.80
C GLY A 296 -18.28 20.33 2.29
N SER A 297 -17.07 20.60 2.75
CA SER A 297 -16.77 20.76 4.17
C SER A 297 -17.00 22.16 4.74
N ALA A 298 -16.97 23.20 3.89
CA ALA A 298 -17.01 24.58 4.34
C ALA A 298 -18.36 24.99 4.95
N ASN A 299 -18.34 25.47 6.18
CA ASN A 299 -19.47 26.18 6.79
C ASN A 299 -19.58 27.60 6.25
N CYS A 300 -20.73 28.26 6.46
CA CYS A 300 -20.88 29.69 6.20
C CYS A 300 -20.23 30.55 7.29
N THR A 301 -18.90 30.41 7.44
CA THR A 301 -18.06 31.16 8.40
C THR A 301 -16.84 31.77 7.70
N LEU A 302 -16.28 32.85 8.25
CA LEU A 302 -15.06 33.45 7.69
C LEU A 302 -13.87 32.49 7.82
N ALA A 303 -13.85 31.68 8.88
CA ALA A 303 -12.80 30.69 9.08
C ALA A 303 -12.74 29.66 7.94
N ALA A 304 -13.89 29.27 7.39
CA ALA A 304 -13.97 28.31 6.29
C ALA A 304 -13.91 28.97 4.90
N LEU A 305 -14.70 30.02 4.67
CA LEU A 305 -14.85 30.60 3.33
C LEU A 305 -13.85 31.71 3.00
N GLY A 306 -13.17 32.25 4.01
CA GLY A 306 -12.34 33.43 3.88
C GLY A 306 -13.12 34.66 3.39
N SER A 307 -12.40 35.57 2.76
CA SER A 307 -12.92 36.79 2.15
C SER A 307 -12.27 37.09 0.80
N ALA A 308 -12.68 38.19 0.16
CA ALA A 308 -12.16 38.62 -1.15
C ALA A 308 -10.62 38.65 -1.21
N ASN A 309 -9.97 39.10 -0.13
CA ASN A 309 -8.51 39.32 -0.08
C ASN A 309 -7.80 38.48 0.99
N ARG A 310 -8.47 37.49 1.57
CA ARG A 310 -7.90 36.66 2.66
C ARG A 310 -8.47 35.26 2.59
N HIS A 311 -7.62 34.24 2.59
CA HIS A 311 -8.07 32.86 2.71
C HIS A 311 -8.74 32.59 4.08
N GLY A 312 -9.54 31.53 4.13
CA GLY A 312 -10.06 31.02 5.41
C GLY A 312 -8.92 30.38 6.20
N ILE A 313 -8.93 30.54 7.53
CA ILE A 313 -7.89 29.93 8.39
C ILE A 313 -8.01 28.41 8.44
N ASN A 314 -9.21 27.85 8.20
CA ASN A 314 -9.41 26.41 8.14
C ASN A 314 -9.00 25.87 6.78
N GLU A 315 -8.48 24.65 6.80
CA GLU A 315 -8.30 23.85 5.59
C GLU A 315 -9.65 23.23 5.22
N GLU A 316 -10.13 23.46 4.00
CA GLU A 316 -11.46 23.09 3.54
C GLU A 316 -11.40 22.56 2.10
N ALA A 317 -12.36 21.71 1.73
CA ALA A 317 -12.52 21.23 0.36
C ALA A 317 -13.99 21.19 -0.05
N CYS A 318 -14.26 21.73 -1.23
CA CYS A 318 -15.57 21.83 -1.83
C CYS A 318 -15.54 21.37 -3.29
N LEU A 319 -16.68 20.84 -3.74
CA LEU A 319 -16.95 20.64 -5.16
C LEU A 319 -17.87 21.76 -5.64
N TYR A 320 -17.42 22.44 -6.70
CA TYR A 320 -18.24 23.35 -7.48
C TYR A 320 -19.02 22.57 -8.54
N ARG A 321 -20.31 22.89 -8.73
CA ARG A 321 -21.13 22.40 -9.85
C ARG A 321 -21.92 23.53 -10.49
N ARG A 322 -22.05 23.49 -11.82
CA ARG A 322 -22.98 24.33 -12.59
C ARG A 322 -24.09 23.47 -13.16
N LEU A 323 -25.31 23.66 -12.67
CA LEU A 323 -26.48 22.82 -12.96
C LEU A 323 -27.63 23.66 -13.51
N PRO A 324 -28.62 23.05 -14.19
CA PRO A 324 -29.89 23.71 -14.46
C PRO A 324 -30.55 24.17 -13.14
N ALA A 325 -31.15 25.36 -13.13
CA ALA A 325 -31.77 25.90 -11.93
C ALA A 325 -32.85 24.96 -11.37
N GLY A 326 -32.84 24.74 -10.06
CA GLY A 326 -33.81 23.89 -9.36
C GLY A 326 -33.43 22.40 -9.32
N ALA A 327 -32.60 21.91 -10.24
CA ALA A 327 -32.31 20.48 -10.38
C ALA A 327 -31.73 19.84 -9.10
N LEU A 328 -30.87 20.57 -8.38
CA LEU A 328 -30.32 20.10 -7.11
C LEU A 328 -31.38 20.06 -6.00
N PHE A 329 -32.20 21.10 -5.90
CA PHE A 329 -33.25 21.20 -4.89
C PHE A 329 -34.32 20.12 -5.10
N ASP A 330 -34.70 19.85 -6.36
CA ASP A 330 -35.65 18.79 -6.70
C ASP A 330 -35.06 17.41 -6.33
N ARG A 331 -33.80 17.16 -6.68
CA ARG A 331 -33.11 15.90 -6.36
C ARG A 331 -32.95 15.66 -4.87
N LEU A 332 -32.76 16.72 -4.09
CA LEU A 332 -32.65 16.65 -2.63
C LEU A 332 -34.00 16.74 -1.91
N GLY A 333 -35.11 17.01 -2.61
CA GLY A 333 -36.43 17.23 -2.02
C GLY A 333 -36.55 18.56 -1.24
N LEU A 334 -35.69 19.53 -1.52
CA LEU A 334 -35.61 20.81 -0.81
C LEU A 334 -36.44 21.93 -1.46
N THR A 335 -37.00 21.70 -2.65
CA THR A 335 -37.80 22.69 -3.40
C THR A 335 -38.90 23.37 -2.57
N PRO A 336 -39.68 22.66 -1.72
CA PRO A 336 -40.69 23.32 -0.89
C PRO A 336 -40.13 24.36 0.08
N LEU A 337 -38.86 24.24 0.50
CA LEU A 337 -38.23 25.18 1.44
C LEU A 337 -37.83 26.51 0.78
N LEU A 338 -37.92 26.60 -0.55
CA LEU A 338 -37.68 27.83 -1.29
C LEU A 338 -38.94 28.72 -1.40
N ASP A 339 -40.11 28.18 -1.05
CA ASP A 339 -41.39 28.88 -1.06
C ASP A 339 -41.45 29.91 0.08
N ALA A 340 -41.88 31.13 -0.23
CA ALA A 340 -42.01 32.21 0.75
C ALA A 340 -43.10 31.93 1.79
N ASP A 341 -44.14 31.17 1.42
CA ASP A 341 -45.24 30.83 2.33
C ASP A 341 -44.82 29.89 3.46
N ARG A 342 -43.65 29.27 3.34
CA ARG A 342 -43.04 28.41 4.36
C ARG A 342 -41.92 29.09 5.16
N ALA A 343 -41.73 30.40 4.97
CA ALA A 343 -40.74 31.15 5.71
C ALA A 343 -41.09 31.21 7.21
N MET A 344 -40.09 31.06 8.06
CA MET A 344 -40.20 31.34 9.49
C MET A 344 -40.34 32.84 9.72
N ARG A 345 -41.11 33.23 10.74
CA ARG A 345 -41.03 34.59 11.26
C ARG A 345 -39.73 34.73 12.06
N LEU A 346 -39.07 35.88 11.96
CA LEU A 346 -37.77 36.08 12.60
C LEU A 346 -37.85 35.95 14.13
N GLU A 347 -38.99 36.30 14.72
CA GLU A 347 -39.26 36.19 16.16
C GLU A 347 -39.43 34.74 16.63
N GLU A 348 -39.67 33.79 15.71
CA GLU A 348 -39.82 32.36 16.00
C GLU A 348 -38.49 31.61 15.98
N ILE A 349 -37.42 32.25 15.50
CA ILE A 349 -36.10 31.63 15.46
C ILE A 349 -35.55 31.58 16.89
N PRO A 350 -35.22 30.38 17.42
CA PRO A 350 -34.67 30.27 18.76
C PRO A 350 -33.37 31.07 18.92
N LYS A 351 -33.18 31.67 20.11
CA LYS A 351 -31.93 32.36 20.43
C LYS A 351 -30.74 31.41 20.32
N MET A 352 -29.66 31.91 19.73
CA MET A 352 -28.43 31.15 19.57
C MET A 352 -27.90 30.72 20.95
N GLN A 353 -27.52 29.46 21.06
CA GLN A 353 -26.80 28.94 22.21
C GLN A 353 -25.32 28.77 21.86
N PRO A 354 -24.40 29.31 22.68
CA PRO A 354 -22.98 29.06 22.51
C PRO A 354 -22.70 27.57 22.57
N GLN A 355 -21.87 27.07 21.66
CA GLN A 355 -21.41 25.69 21.70
C GLN A 355 -20.21 25.55 22.63
N GLU A 356 -20.07 24.37 23.20
CA GLU A 356 -18.92 24.03 24.03
C GLU A 356 -17.65 24.06 23.17
N LYS A 357 -16.63 24.79 23.63
CA LYS A 357 -15.35 24.87 22.93
C LYS A 357 -14.60 23.56 23.12
N LEU A 358 -14.21 22.93 22.01
CA LEU A 358 -13.34 21.76 22.05
C LEU A 358 -11.95 22.14 22.62
N PRO A 359 -11.32 21.27 23.42
CA PRO A 359 -10.02 21.54 24.04
C PRO A 359 -8.85 21.33 23.06
N LEU A 360 -8.92 21.92 21.87
CA LEU A 360 -7.92 21.70 20.80
C LEU A 360 -6.53 22.22 21.19
N ASP A 361 -6.47 23.39 21.83
CA ASP A 361 -5.22 23.99 22.34
C ASP A 361 -4.50 23.04 23.33
N GLU A 362 -5.26 22.29 24.13
CA GLU A 362 -4.72 21.29 25.06
C GLU A 362 -4.23 20.03 24.34
N MET A 363 -4.94 19.61 23.29
CA MET A 363 -4.54 18.46 22.47
C MET A 363 -3.27 18.76 21.69
N GLU A 364 -3.15 19.96 21.12
CA GLU A 364 -1.95 20.41 20.40
C GLU A 364 -0.73 20.41 21.33
N ALA A 365 -0.86 20.98 22.53
CA ALA A 365 0.21 21.03 23.53
C ALA A 365 0.68 19.64 24.00
N ARG A 366 -0.19 18.62 23.89
CA ARG A 366 0.07 17.24 24.30
C ARG A 366 0.36 16.32 23.12
N ASP A 367 0.42 16.80 21.89
CA ASP A 367 0.66 15.96 20.72
C ASP A 367 2.06 15.34 20.79
N PRO A 368 2.19 13.99 20.82
CA PRO A 368 3.50 13.36 20.85
C PRO A 368 4.23 13.36 19.49
N GLY A 369 3.57 13.74 18.40
CA GLY A 369 4.07 13.55 17.04
C GLY A 369 3.68 12.18 16.47
N THR A 370 4.49 11.66 15.54
CA THR A 370 4.16 10.46 14.74
C THR A 370 5.21 9.36 14.93
N PHE A 371 4.75 8.11 14.93
CA PHE A 371 5.61 6.94 15.14
C PHE A 371 5.39 5.88 14.07
N GLU A 372 6.48 5.26 13.61
CA GLU A 372 6.41 4.00 12.86
C GLU A 372 7.36 2.97 13.46
N LEU A 373 6.96 1.70 13.39
CA LEU A 373 7.79 0.56 13.76
C LEU A 373 8.22 -0.15 12.47
N ILE A 374 9.54 -0.16 12.25
CA ILE A 374 10.19 -0.94 11.21
C ILE A 374 10.97 -2.05 11.92
N TYR A 375 10.40 -3.25 11.90
CA TYR A 375 10.91 -4.40 12.65
C TYR A 375 11.02 -4.13 14.16
N GLU A 376 12.22 -3.80 14.65
CA GLU A 376 12.52 -3.48 16.06
C GLU A 376 12.95 -2.02 16.25
N THR A 377 12.86 -1.21 15.20
CA THR A 377 13.24 0.20 15.27
C THR A 377 11.99 1.05 15.23
N ILE A 378 11.74 1.77 16.32
CA ILE A 378 10.78 2.86 16.36
C ILE A 378 11.44 4.09 15.75
N HIS A 379 10.82 4.63 14.72
CA HIS A 379 11.10 5.96 14.20
C HIS A 379 10.05 6.91 14.74
N TRP A 380 10.50 8.05 15.26
CA TRP A 380 9.66 9.05 15.88
C TRP A 380 9.94 10.43 15.27
N TRP A 381 8.89 11.09 14.77
CA TRP A 381 8.90 12.49 14.37
C TRP A 381 8.18 13.32 15.43
N PRO A 382 8.91 14.10 16.25
CA PRO A 382 8.31 14.97 17.26
C PRO A 382 7.36 16.00 16.63
N SER A 383 6.25 16.28 17.30
CA SER A 383 5.30 17.34 16.90
C SER A 383 5.94 18.74 16.96
N THR A 384 6.84 18.95 17.91
CA THR A 384 7.53 20.22 18.13
C THR A 384 9.01 20.03 18.49
N VAL A 385 9.83 21.05 18.20
CA VAL A 385 11.24 21.11 18.62
C VAL A 385 11.37 21.09 20.16
N ALA A 386 10.41 21.71 20.86
CA ALA A 386 10.36 21.73 22.31
C ALA A 386 10.21 20.31 22.88
N MET A 387 9.34 19.50 22.28
CA MET A 387 9.15 18.10 22.67
C MET A 387 10.41 17.26 22.40
N ALA A 388 11.03 17.42 21.23
CA ALA A 388 12.30 16.76 20.91
C ALA A 388 13.39 17.10 21.96
N THR A 389 13.50 18.38 22.30
CA THR A 389 14.47 18.89 23.28
C THR A 389 14.18 18.38 24.70
N ALA A 390 12.89 18.31 25.09
CA ALA A 390 12.49 17.78 26.37
C ALA A 390 12.87 16.29 26.50
N HIS A 391 12.65 15.50 25.46
CA HIS A 391 13.08 14.11 25.42
C HIS A 391 14.61 13.98 25.51
N ASP A 392 15.36 14.73 24.69
CA ASP A 392 16.83 14.64 24.65
C ASP A 392 17.50 15.04 25.98
N ARG A 393 16.85 15.91 26.78
CA ARG A 393 17.28 16.28 28.14
C ARG A 393 16.76 15.31 29.22
N GLY A 394 16.05 14.27 28.84
CA GLY A 394 15.44 13.28 29.72
C GLY A 394 14.30 13.83 30.58
N HIS A 395 13.62 14.89 30.14
CA HIS A 395 12.45 15.46 30.82
C HIS A 395 11.16 14.69 30.54
N CYS A 396 11.14 13.88 29.49
CA CYS A 396 10.10 12.91 29.22
C CYS A 396 10.72 11.60 28.72
N THR A 397 9.99 10.50 28.87
CA THR A 397 10.42 9.16 28.46
C THR A 397 9.37 8.52 27.58
N LEU A 398 9.81 7.86 26.50
CA LEU A 398 8.95 7.09 25.61
C LEU A 398 8.37 5.87 26.35
N GLU A 399 7.04 5.74 26.33
CA GLU A 399 6.31 4.60 26.85
C GLU A 399 5.57 3.91 25.69
N LEU A 400 5.79 2.60 25.53
CA LEU A 400 5.19 1.77 24.49
C LEU A 400 4.02 0.97 25.07
N LEU A 401 2.90 0.96 24.37
CA LEU A 401 1.64 0.43 24.85
C LEU A 401 1.12 -0.72 23.98
N ASP A 402 0.37 -1.64 24.59
CA ASP A 402 -0.35 -2.71 23.91
C ASP A 402 -1.68 -2.23 23.28
N ALA A 403 -2.43 -3.14 22.65
CA ALA A 403 -3.71 -2.85 22.01
C ALA A 403 -4.80 -2.32 22.97
N ASN A 404 -4.62 -2.48 24.29
CA ASN A 404 -5.52 -1.97 25.33
C ASN A 404 -4.96 -0.70 25.99
N CYS A 405 -4.01 -0.03 25.35
CA CYS A 405 -3.32 1.15 25.86
C CYS A 405 -2.57 0.91 27.19
N ARG A 406 -2.15 -0.32 27.48
CA ARG A 406 -1.40 -0.65 28.70
C ARG A 406 0.11 -0.64 28.44
N PRO A 407 0.94 -0.09 29.34
CA PRO A 407 2.39 -0.10 29.19
C PRO A 407 2.96 -1.52 29.07
N LEU A 408 3.79 -1.76 28.06
CA LEU A 408 4.44 -3.05 27.82
C LEU A 408 5.72 -3.23 28.65
N GLY A 409 6.26 -2.15 29.23
CA GLY A 409 7.54 -2.18 29.95
C GLY A 409 8.77 -2.45 29.06
N LEU A 410 8.61 -2.36 27.73
CA LEU A 410 9.71 -2.51 26.77
C LEU A 410 10.66 -1.33 26.87
N LYS A 411 11.96 -1.62 26.93
CA LYS A 411 12.98 -0.57 26.85
C LYS A 411 13.18 -0.14 25.41
N ALA A 412 13.30 1.17 25.22
CA ALA A 412 13.61 1.81 23.95
C ALA A 412 15.00 2.45 24.04
N GLU A 413 16.01 1.79 23.47
CA GLU A 413 17.39 2.28 23.43
C GLU A 413 17.57 3.29 22.28
N PRO A 414 18.00 4.54 22.54
CA PRO A 414 18.23 5.52 21.49
C PRO A 414 19.30 5.05 20.51
N LEU A 415 19.07 5.25 19.21
CA LEU A 415 20.02 4.98 18.14
C LEU A 415 20.59 6.27 17.56
N PRO A 416 21.81 6.24 16.98
CA PRO A 416 22.33 7.36 16.21
C PRO A 416 21.37 7.75 15.09
N HIS A 417 21.07 9.04 15.00
CA HIS A 417 20.20 9.61 13.97
C HIS A 417 20.87 10.84 13.35
N SER A 418 20.68 11.02 12.04
CA SER A 418 21.15 12.19 11.28
C SER A 418 20.01 12.99 10.65
N GLY A 419 18.77 12.50 10.76
CA GLY A 419 17.56 13.10 10.22
C GLY A 419 16.73 13.85 11.26
N ALA A 420 15.56 14.30 10.82
CA ALA A 420 14.55 14.90 11.69
C ALA A 420 13.89 13.89 12.63
N ASP A 421 13.93 12.61 12.29
CA ASP A 421 13.44 11.52 13.14
C ASP A 421 14.44 11.13 14.23
N ARG A 422 13.91 10.79 15.39
CA ARG A 422 14.61 10.08 16.46
C ARG A 422 14.36 8.60 16.30
N LYS A 423 15.39 7.77 16.46
CA LYS A 423 15.30 6.31 16.29
C LYS A 423 15.56 5.63 17.61
N PHE A 424 14.77 4.61 17.90
CA PHE A 424 14.91 3.79 19.11
C PHE A 424 14.84 2.32 18.76
N ARG A 425 15.74 1.52 19.33
CA ARG A 425 15.65 0.07 19.29
C ARG A 425 14.82 -0.41 20.45
N ILE A 426 13.83 -1.25 20.19
CA ILE A 426 13.03 -1.86 21.24
C ILE A 426 13.53 -3.28 21.53
N GLU A 427 13.44 -3.70 22.80
CA GLU A 427 13.63 -5.10 23.16
C GLU A 427 12.58 -5.97 22.44
N GLN A 428 13.01 -7.11 21.90
CA GLN A 428 12.08 -8.04 21.28
C GLN A 428 11.10 -8.59 22.31
N SER A 429 9.83 -8.59 21.95
CA SER A 429 8.79 -9.26 22.72
C SER A 429 7.79 -9.93 21.79
N GLY A 430 7.13 -10.97 22.28
CA GLY A 430 6.04 -11.62 21.54
C GLY A 430 4.80 -10.75 21.37
N ARG A 431 4.81 -9.49 21.84
CA ARG A 431 3.70 -8.54 21.74
C ARG A 431 4.22 -7.20 21.19
N PRO A 432 4.16 -6.98 19.87
CA PRO A 432 4.60 -5.72 19.28
C PRO A 432 3.77 -4.53 19.81
N PRO A 433 4.39 -3.36 20.02
CA PRO A 433 3.68 -2.19 20.51
C PRO A 433 2.70 -1.67 19.45
N VAL A 434 1.52 -1.24 19.90
CA VAL A 434 0.44 -0.70 19.05
C VAL A 434 0.38 0.81 19.17
N PHE A 435 0.63 1.34 20.36
CA PHE A 435 0.64 2.77 20.61
C PHE A 435 1.91 3.22 21.33
N ALA A 436 2.20 4.52 21.21
CA ALA A 436 3.26 5.19 21.93
C ALA A 436 2.74 6.47 22.59
N ARG A 437 3.34 6.84 23.72
CA ARG A 437 3.18 8.15 24.35
C ARG A 437 4.45 8.55 25.09
N PHE A 438 4.51 9.79 25.53
CA PHE A 438 5.55 10.27 26.42
C PHE A 438 5.01 10.53 27.81
N ARG A 439 5.72 10.03 28.80
CA ARG A 439 5.51 10.35 30.20
C ARG A 439 6.49 11.44 30.63
N HIS A 440 5.98 12.55 31.13
CA HIS A 440 6.75 13.69 31.60
C HIS A 440 7.18 13.49 33.06
N ARG A 441 8.25 14.18 33.49
CA ARG A 441 8.76 14.12 34.87
C ARG A 441 7.76 14.58 35.93
N ASP A 442 6.85 15.48 35.56
CA ASP A 442 5.78 15.97 36.42
C ASP A 442 4.63 14.94 36.60
N GLY A 443 4.71 13.78 35.94
CA GLY A 443 3.72 12.72 36.00
C GLY A 443 2.63 12.83 34.95
N THR A 444 2.61 13.88 34.14
CA THR A 444 1.64 14.03 33.03
C THR A 444 2.03 13.19 31.82
N ASN A 445 1.04 12.88 30.98
CA ASN A 445 1.23 12.14 29.74
C ASN A 445 0.90 13.01 28.54
N SER A 446 1.68 12.88 27.47
CA SER A 446 1.25 13.28 26.13
C SER A 446 -0.03 12.51 25.74
N CYS A 447 -0.70 12.95 24.68
CA CYS A 447 -1.71 12.11 24.03
C CYS A 447 -1.07 10.80 23.54
N THR A 448 -1.92 9.79 23.35
CA THR A 448 -1.52 8.52 22.74
C THR A 448 -1.42 8.70 21.23
N ALA A 449 -0.44 8.06 20.61
CA ALA A 449 -0.31 7.98 19.16
C ALA A 449 -0.27 6.52 18.68
N VAL A 450 -0.94 6.26 17.55
CA VAL A 450 -0.84 4.98 16.83
C VAL A 450 0.58 4.82 16.30
N ILE A 451 1.15 3.63 16.44
CA ILE A 451 2.40 3.24 15.79
C ILE A 451 2.06 2.59 14.45
N ALA A 452 2.51 3.19 13.35
CA ALA A 452 2.41 2.55 12.03
C ALA A 452 3.38 1.38 11.95
N ARG A 453 2.88 0.14 11.94
CA ARG A 453 3.69 -1.07 11.84
C ARG A 453 3.89 -1.42 10.37
N VAL A 454 5.06 -1.04 9.83
CA VAL A 454 5.30 -1.06 8.39
C VAL A 454 5.13 -2.45 7.79
N GLN A 455 5.68 -3.49 8.44
CA GLN A 455 5.57 -4.87 7.95
C GLN A 455 4.13 -5.39 7.95
N ASP A 456 3.34 -5.05 8.97
CA ASP A 456 1.93 -5.39 9.04
C ASP A 456 1.14 -4.70 7.93
N LEU A 457 1.34 -3.38 7.76
CA LEU A 457 0.67 -2.61 6.73
C LEU A 457 0.98 -3.14 5.33
N GLN A 458 2.24 -3.49 5.05
CA GLN A 458 2.63 -4.15 3.79
C GLN A 458 1.93 -5.51 3.64
N THR A 459 1.94 -6.33 4.68
CA THR A 459 1.32 -7.66 4.68
C THR A 459 -0.19 -7.59 4.47
N GLN A 460 -0.85 -6.58 5.03
CA GLN A 460 -2.29 -6.35 4.90
C GLN A 460 -2.66 -5.69 3.56
N THR A 461 -1.71 -5.00 2.93
CA THR A 461 -1.87 -4.38 1.61
C THR A 461 -1.50 -5.40 0.52
N ARG A 462 -2.36 -6.42 0.34
CA ARG A 462 -2.22 -7.44 -0.72
C ARG A 462 -3.24 -7.22 -1.83
N ASP A 463 -2.85 -7.53 -3.06
CA ASP A 463 -3.83 -7.65 -4.14
C ASP A 463 -4.84 -8.76 -3.81
N PRO A 464 -6.13 -8.58 -4.20
CA PRO A 464 -7.03 -9.70 -4.34
C PRO A 464 -6.42 -10.74 -5.26
N LEU A 465 -6.47 -12.01 -4.88
CA LEU A 465 -5.93 -13.08 -5.71
C LEU A 465 -6.75 -13.16 -7.00
N THR A 466 -6.09 -13.17 -8.16
CA THR A 466 -6.76 -13.53 -9.41
C THR A 466 -6.93 -15.04 -9.47
N VAL A 467 -7.88 -15.57 -10.25
CA VAL A 467 -8.02 -17.03 -10.45
C VAL A 467 -6.70 -17.67 -10.90
N SER A 468 -5.93 -17.00 -11.75
CA SER A 468 -4.61 -17.47 -12.18
C SER A 468 -3.59 -17.47 -11.02
N THR A 469 -3.63 -16.46 -10.17
CA THR A 469 -2.77 -16.34 -8.97
C THR A 469 -3.14 -17.40 -7.94
N GLU A 470 -4.44 -17.62 -7.69
CA GLU A 470 -4.93 -18.68 -6.79
C GLU A 470 -4.53 -20.06 -7.29
N ARG A 471 -4.69 -20.31 -8.60
CA ARG A 471 -4.26 -21.56 -9.22
C ARG A 471 -2.75 -21.76 -9.04
N ALA A 472 -1.94 -20.75 -9.33
CA ALA A 472 -0.49 -20.83 -9.16
C ALA A 472 -0.08 -21.05 -7.70
N ILE A 473 -0.78 -20.43 -6.73
CA ILE A 473 -0.57 -20.69 -5.30
C ILE A 473 -0.96 -22.12 -4.93
N ARG A 474 -2.11 -22.62 -5.40
CA ARG A 474 -2.52 -24.01 -5.17
C ARG A 474 -1.53 -25.00 -5.78
N GLU A 475 -1.02 -24.73 -6.97
CA GLU A 475 0.05 -25.52 -7.58
C GLU A 475 1.30 -25.54 -6.67
N LEU A 476 1.70 -24.39 -6.09
CA LEU A 476 2.78 -24.34 -5.09
C LEU A 476 2.46 -25.05 -3.76
N GLU A 477 1.20 -25.25 -3.40
CA GLU A 477 0.80 -25.94 -2.17
C GLU A 477 0.67 -27.45 -2.36
N MET A 478 0.25 -27.88 -3.55
CA MET A 478 0.00 -29.28 -3.86
C MET A 478 1.21 -30.02 -4.43
N ASP A 479 2.07 -29.34 -5.20
CA ASP A 479 3.26 -29.95 -5.79
C ASP A 479 4.49 -29.77 -4.88
N ASP A 480 5.13 -30.90 -4.58
CA ASP A 480 6.42 -30.98 -3.89
C ASP A 480 7.59 -31.24 -4.86
N ASP A 481 7.38 -31.00 -6.17
CA ASP A 481 8.35 -31.26 -7.25
C ASP A 481 9.04 -29.97 -7.73
N GLU A 482 10.38 -29.97 -7.74
CA GLU A 482 11.18 -28.87 -8.26
C GLU A 482 11.34 -28.93 -9.79
N GLY A 483 10.45 -28.26 -10.54
CA GLY A 483 10.44 -28.26 -12.01
C GLY A 483 10.50 -26.87 -12.66
N LEU A 484 10.65 -26.82 -13.99
CA LEU A 484 10.65 -25.56 -14.76
C LEU A 484 9.36 -24.74 -14.59
N TRP A 485 8.23 -25.40 -14.28
CA TRP A 485 6.95 -24.77 -13.96
C TRP A 485 7.06 -23.75 -12.81
N LEU A 486 8.02 -23.92 -11.88
CA LEU A 486 8.27 -22.94 -10.81
C LEU A 486 8.68 -21.58 -11.37
N LEU A 487 9.39 -21.54 -12.50
CA LEU A 487 9.77 -20.29 -13.15
C LEU A 487 8.54 -19.59 -13.75
N ASP A 488 7.63 -20.35 -14.34
CA ASP A 488 6.36 -19.84 -14.87
C ASP A 488 5.45 -19.33 -13.74
N VAL A 489 5.42 -20.04 -12.61
CA VAL A 489 4.68 -19.62 -11.42
C VAL A 489 5.29 -18.38 -10.79
N ILE A 490 6.61 -18.30 -10.65
CA ILE A 490 7.28 -17.06 -10.21
C ILE A 490 6.93 -15.92 -11.16
N GLN A 491 6.98 -16.14 -12.46
CA GLN A 491 6.61 -15.12 -13.43
C GLN A 491 5.16 -14.68 -13.29
N THR A 492 4.23 -15.62 -13.07
CA THR A 492 2.80 -15.37 -12.89
C THR A 492 2.53 -14.59 -11.60
N LEU A 493 3.16 -14.98 -10.49
CA LEU A 493 2.99 -14.34 -9.18
C LEU A 493 3.69 -12.97 -9.09
N SER A 494 4.69 -12.75 -9.94
CA SER A 494 5.39 -11.47 -10.08
C SER A 494 4.83 -10.56 -11.18
N ALA A 495 3.85 -11.04 -11.97
CA ALA A 495 3.24 -10.25 -13.02
C ALA A 495 2.19 -9.28 -12.45
N PRO A 496 2.06 -8.06 -13.01
CA PRO A 496 0.95 -7.17 -12.68
C PRO A 496 -0.39 -7.89 -12.95
N PRO A 497 -1.38 -7.83 -12.03
CA PRO A 497 -2.59 -8.60 -12.23
C PRO A 497 -3.39 -8.04 -13.42
N GLY A 498 -3.62 -8.86 -14.46
CA GLY A 498 -4.31 -8.48 -15.69
C GLY A 498 -3.43 -8.44 -16.95
N GLU A 499 -2.10 -8.52 -16.82
CA GLU A 499 -1.21 -8.76 -17.96
C GLU A 499 -1.00 -10.27 -18.16
N LYS A 500 -1.16 -10.75 -19.40
CA LYS A 500 -0.68 -12.10 -19.75
C LYS A 500 0.84 -12.13 -19.55
N PRO A 501 1.42 -13.22 -18.99
CA PRO A 501 2.86 -13.34 -18.88
C PRO A 501 3.49 -13.15 -20.26
N ALA A 502 4.27 -12.07 -20.39
CA ALA A 502 4.99 -11.78 -21.61
C ALA A 502 6.01 -12.91 -21.87
N THR A 503 6.09 -13.40 -23.10
CA THR A 503 7.19 -14.28 -23.51
C THR A 503 8.52 -13.55 -23.34
N ALA A 504 9.62 -14.27 -23.06
CA ALA A 504 10.95 -13.68 -22.85
C ALA A 504 11.36 -12.67 -23.95
N GLN A 505 10.93 -12.92 -25.19
CA GLN A 505 11.15 -12.04 -26.34
C GLN A 505 10.34 -10.73 -26.31
N ALA A 506 9.16 -10.69 -25.70
CA ALA A 506 8.32 -9.49 -25.63
C ALA A 506 8.82 -8.46 -24.61
N ARG A 507 9.61 -8.88 -23.61
CA ARG A 507 10.27 -7.96 -22.65
C ARG A 507 11.40 -7.15 -23.27
N LEU A 508 12.16 -7.75 -24.20
CA LEU A 508 13.26 -7.08 -24.93
C LEU A 508 12.80 -5.85 -25.74
N ALA A 509 11.51 -5.78 -26.10
CA ALA A 509 10.97 -4.68 -26.90
C ALA A 509 10.36 -3.53 -26.07
N LYS A 510 9.99 -3.75 -24.80
CA LYS A 510 9.29 -2.75 -23.96
C LYS A 510 10.21 -1.91 -23.06
N THR A 511 11.48 -2.26 -22.90
CA THR A 511 12.42 -1.58 -21.98
C THR A 511 13.08 -0.32 -22.55
N ASN A 512 12.86 0.02 -23.83
CA ASN A 512 13.36 1.28 -24.41
C ASN A 512 12.38 2.43 -24.18
N LYS A 513 12.28 2.93 -22.93
CA LYS A 513 11.86 4.29 -22.50
C LYS A 513 11.37 4.30 -21.04
N ALA A 514 12.26 4.05 -20.08
CA ALA A 514 12.05 4.48 -18.70
C ALA A 514 13.29 5.27 -18.27
N ASP A 515 13.09 6.52 -17.84
CA ASP A 515 14.18 7.42 -17.45
C ASP A 515 15.04 6.82 -16.33
N ASP A 516 16.35 6.97 -16.51
CA ASP A 516 17.47 6.42 -15.73
C ASP A 516 17.63 7.05 -14.33
N GLU A 517 16.59 7.10 -13.50
CA GLU A 517 16.74 7.50 -12.09
C GLU A 517 16.76 6.29 -11.14
N LYS A 518 17.75 6.27 -10.23
CA LYS A 518 17.77 5.30 -9.12
C LYS A 518 16.46 5.44 -8.32
N PRO A 519 15.72 4.35 -8.06
CA PRO A 519 14.50 4.43 -7.28
C PRO A 519 14.77 5.13 -5.93
N PRO A 520 13.99 6.17 -5.57
CA PRO A 520 14.18 6.87 -4.31
C PRO A 520 14.05 5.89 -3.15
N GLY A 521 14.97 5.95 -2.19
CA GLY A 521 14.96 5.09 -1.01
C GLY A 521 15.59 3.70 -1.17
N GLN A 522 16.15 3.35 -2.33
CA GLN A 522 16.92 2.11 -2.51
C GLN A 522 18.44 2.34 -2.51
N LEU A 523 19.19 1.27 -2.26
CA LEU A 523 20.66 1.19 -2.34
C LEU A 523 21.05 0.06 -3.27
N ASP A 524 22.11 0.26 -4.05
CA ASP A 524 22.77 -0.87 -4.71
C ASP A 524 23.43 -1.80 -3.68
N TYR A 525 23.68 -3.05 -4.07
CA TYR A 525 24.21 -4.08 -3.19
C TYR A 525 25.49 -3.65 -2.45
N GLU A 526 26.44 -2.99 -3.11
CA GLU A 526 27.68 -2.58 -2.45
C GLU A 526 27.48 -1.42 -1.46
N ALA A 527 26.60 -0.46 -1.75
CA ALA A 527 26.22 0.58 -0.81
C ALA A 527 25.48 0.00 0.41
N PHE A 528 24.54 -0.92 0.18
CA PHE A 528 23.83 -1.63 1.24
C PHE A 528 24.81 -2.40 2.14
N MET A 529 25.70 -3.19 1.54
CA MET A 529 26.67 -3.99 2.28
C MET A 529 27.64 -3.16 3.12
N ARG A 530 27.92 -1.90 2.74
CA ARG A 530 28.73 -0.97 3.55
C ARG A 530 27.97 -0.37 4.74
N GLY A 531 26.67 -0.11 4.57
CA GLY A 531 25.82 0.52 5.58
C GLY A 531 25.12 -0.44 6.53
N ARG A 532 25.08 -1.75 6.22
CA ARG A 532 24.36 -2.74 7.00
C ARG A 532 24.99 -3.04 8.36
N ARG A 533 24.14 -3.40 9.31
CA ARG A 533 24.47 -3.98 10.60
C ARG A 533 24.81 -5.47 10.43
N ARG A 534 25.82 -5.93 11.17
CA ARG A 534 26.33 -7.30 11.09
C ARG A 534 25.86 -8.22 12.22
N GLU A 535 25.54 -7.65 13.39
CA GLU A 535 25.07 -8.39 14.57
C GLU A 535 23.61 -8.85 14.42
N ILE A 536 23.41 -10.16 14.61
CA ILE A 536 22.12 -10.85 14.69
C ILE A 536 21.96 -11.31 16.15
N LYS A 537 21.04 -10.71 16.92
CA LYS A 537 20.77 -11.14 18.32
C LYS A 537 19.65 -12.18 18.30
N GLY A 538 19.66 -13.14 19.23
CA GLY A 538 18.86 -14.38 19.15
C GLY A 538 17.34 -14.21 18.97
N SER A 539 16.72 -15.21 18.32
CA SER A 539 15.27 -15.39 18.08
C SER A 539 14.56 -14.22 17.37
N GLU A 540 15.20 -13.64 16.38
CA GLU A 540 14.62 -12.59 15.54
C GLU A 540 13.44 -13.07 14.68
N ALA A 541 12.36 -12.28 14.65
CA ALA A 541 11.27 -12.47 13.69
C ALA A 541 11.80 -12.42 12.25
N GLU A 542 11.27 -13.29 11.41
CA GLU A 542 11.64 -13.44 9.99
C GLU A 542 11.47 -12.09 9.24
N ARG A 543 12.54 -11.60 8.63
CA ARG A 543 12.55 -10.32 7.88
C ARG A 543 12.64 -10.60 6.39
N SER A 544 11.48 -10.59 5.73
CA SER A 544 11.44 -10.78 4.29
C SER A 544 11.17 -9.48 3.54
N ALA A 545 11.99 -9.21 2.53
CA ALA A 545 11.75 -8.12 1.58
C ALA A 545 10.55 -8.40 0.66
N LEU A 546 10.11 -9.65 0.58
CA LEU A 546 8.93 -10.09 -0.18
C LEU A 546 7.61 -9.93 0.59
N SER A 547 7.62 -9.37 1.80
CA SER A 547 6.43 -9.21 2.65
C SER A 547 5.35 -8.38 1.94
N GLY A 548 4.11 -8.91 1.90
CA GLY A 548 3.00 -8.27 1.20
C GLY A 548 2.91 -8.55 -0.31
N SER A 549 3.92 -9.19 -0.90
CA SER A 549 3.89 -9.63 -2.31
C SER A 549 3.45 -11.10 -2.45
N HIS A 550 2.94 -11.49 -3.62
CA HIS A 550 2.68 -12.92 -3.90
C HIS A 550 3.97 -13.77 -3.99
N ALA A 551 5.14 -13.15 -4.16
CA ALA A 551 6.41 -13.87 -4.18
C ALA A 551 6.78 -14.49 -2.82
N SER A 552 6.14 -14.06 -1.71
CA SER A 552 6.32 -14.73 -0.42
C SER A 552 5.84 -16.20 -0.44
N PHE A 553 4.85 -16.54 -1.27
CA PHE A 553 4.37 -17.93 -1.43
C PHE A 553 5.43 -18.80 -2.13
N VAL A 554 6.12 -18.26 -3.14
CA VAL A 554 7.23 -18.95 -3.80
C VAL A 554 8.35 -19.19 -2.79
N ARG A 555 8.73 -18.19 -2.00
CA ARG A 555 9.75 -18.36 -0.95
C ARG A 555 9.39 -19.48 0.02
N ALA A 556 8.13 -19.50 0.49
CA ALA A 556 7.64 -20.55 1.37
C ALA A 556 7.71 -21.93 0.71
N ALA A 557 7.35 -22.05 -0.58
CA ALA A 557 7.47 -23.29 -1.34
C ALA A 557 8.93 -23.73 -1.51
N LEU A 558 9.85 -22.84 -1.90
CA LEU A 558 11.28 -23.16 -2.02
C LEU A 558 11.89 -23.62 -0.69
N ASN A 559 11.46 -23.03 0.43
CA ASN A 559 11.85 -23.48 1.77
C ASN A 559 11.29 -24.89 2.06
N ARG A 560 10.01 -25.15 1.75
CA ARG A 560 9.37 -26.46 1.92
C ARG A 560 10.07 -27.56 1.11
N LEU A 561 10.42 -27.29 -0.14
CA LEU A 561 11.07 -28.25 -1.06
C LEU A 561 12.40 -28.80 -0.52
N ILE A 562 13.13 -28.00 0.26
CA ILE A 562 14.37 -28.45 0.92
C ILE A 562 14.16 -29.00 2.33
N GLY A 563 12.94 -28.95 2.88
CA GLY A 563 12.62 -29.48 4.21
C GLY A 563 12.55 -28.44 5.33
N LEU A 564 12.68 -27.13 5.02
CA LEU A 564 12.49 -26.07 6.00
C LEU A 564 11.01 -25.83 6.28
N LYS A 565 10.61 -25.98 7.54
CA LYS A 565 9.27 -25.55 8.00
C LYS A 565 9.25 -24.03 8.11
N SER A 566 8.63 -23.34 7.16
CA SER A 566 8.40 -21.90 7.27
C SER A 566 7.22 -21.61 8.21
N ALA A 567 7.37 -20.60 9.07
CA ALA A 567 6.29 -20.08 9.91
C ALA A 567 5.21 -19.33 9.10
N ALA A 568 5.50 -18.94 7.86
CA ALA A 568 4.63 -18.11 7.02
C ALA A 568 3.25 -18.73 6.73
N LEU A 569 3.15 -20.06 6.76
CA LEU A 569 1.90 -20.80 6.49
C LEU A 569 0.86 -20.70 7.62
N GLN A 570 1.21 -20.17 8.80
CA GLN A 570 0.22 -19.99 9.88
C GLN A 570 -0.65 -18.73 9.72
N SER A 571 -0.28 -17.80 8.83
CA SER A 571 -0.99 -16.52 8.67
C SER A 571 -2.05 -16.48 7.55
N ALA A 572 -2.15 -17.54 6.74
CA ALA A 572 -3.08 -17.63 5.60
C ALA A 572 -4.39 -18.36 5.93
N GLY A 573 -4.59 -18.79 7.18
CA GLY A 573 -5.66 -19.72 7.57
C GLY A 573 -7.07 -19.13 7.72
N ASP A 574 -7.27 -17.82 7.64
CA ASP A 574 -8.59 -17.19 7.87
C ASP A 574 -9.11 -16.47 6.62
N ILE A 575 -9.08 -17.13 5.45
CA ILE A 575 -10.03 -16.79 4.39
C ILE A 575 -11.29 -17.60 4.68
N SER A 576 -12.32 -16.92 5.19
CA SER A 576 -13.60 -17.59 5.45
C SER A 576 -14.14 -18.21 4.16
N GLN A 577 -14.78 -19.38 4.24
CA GLN A 577 -15.42 -20.01 3.07
C GLN A 577 -16.45 -19.09 2.40
N GLU A 578 -16.95 -18.07 3.10
CA GLU A 578 -17.81 -17.01 2.56
C GLU A 578 -17.06 -16.03 1.64
N GLU A 579 -15.81 -15.65 1.93
CA GLU A 579 -15.01 -14.79 1.04
C GLU A 579 -14.70 -15.50 -0.30
N ALA A 580 -14.46 -16.82 -0.27
CA ALA A 580 -14.28 -17.63 -1.47
C ALA A 580 -15.59 -17.79 -2.26
N ALA A 581 -16.74 -17.90 -1.58
CA ALA A 581 -18.05 -18.00 -2.22
C ALA A 581 -18.50 -16.68 -2.87
N THR A 582 -18.12 -15.53 -2.31
CA THR A 582 -18.46 -14.21 -2.85
C THR A 582 -17.60 -13.85 -4.07
N ALA A 583 -16.37 -14.37 -4.16
CA ALA A 583 -15.51 -14.25 -5.35
C ALA A 583 -15.96 -15.13 -6.54
N LEU A 584 -16.85 -16.10 -6.30
CA LEU A 584 -17.40 -17.02 -7.29
C LEU A 584 -18.70 -16.50 -7.95
N ASP A 585 -19.27 -15.39 -7.48
CA ASP A 585 -20.44 -14.75 -8.09
C ASP A 585 -20.02 -13.59 -9.01
N THR A 586 -19.28 -13.92 -10.07
CA THR A 586 -19.13 -13.06 -11.23
C THR A 586 -19.93 -13.66 -12.37
N GLY A 587 -21.08 -13.05 -12.64
CA GLY A 587 -21.97 -13.40 -13.73
C GLY A 587 -21.22 -13.52 -15.07
N ASP A 588 -21.42 -14.68 -15.68
CA ASP A 588 -21.33 -15.02 -17.09
C ASP A 588 -20.22 -14.38 -17.93
N GLU A 589 -19.08 -15.06 -18.00
CA GLU A 589 -18.31 -15.18 -19.24
C GLU A 589 -17.96 -16.65 -19.48
N THR A 590 -18.98 -17.48 -19.67
CA THR A 590 -18.79 -18.81 -20.28
C THR A 590 -18.62 -18.67 -21.79
N ALA A 591 -17.39 -18.41 -22.23
CA ALA A 591 -17.05 -18.52 -23.65
C ALA A 591 -15.62 -19.05 -23.86
N GLY A 592 -15.51 -20.38 -23.90
CA GLY A 592 -14.59 -21.09 -24.78
C GLY A 592 -13.10 -21.11 -24.38
N THR A 593 -12.69 -22.20 -23.74
CA THR A 593 -11.52 -23.01 -24.14
C THR A 593 -11.56 -24.34 -23.36
N ASN A 594 -12.51 -25.19 -23.71
CA ASN A 594 -12.51 -26.59 -23.28
C ASN A 594 -12.18 -27.49 -24.49
N ASP A 595 -10.99 -27.25 -25.06
CA ASP A 595 -10.37 -28.11 -26.08
C ASP A 595 -8.85 -28.03 -25.89
N ALA A 596 -8.31 -28.90 -25.01
CA ALA A 596 -6.92 -29.39 -25.04
C ALA A 596 -6.51 -30.24 -23.81
N LEU A 597 -7.39 -30.63 -22.88
CA LEU A 597 -6.99 -31.40 -21.68
C LEU A 597 -7.90 -32.59 -21.32
N GLU A 598 -8.52 -33.23 -22.31
CA GLU A 598 -9.00 -34.61 -22.17
C GLU A 598 -8.30 -35.52 -23.18
N GLN A 599 -7.06 -35.88 -22.89
CA GLN A 599 -6.53 -37.19 -23.27
C GLN A 599 -6.01 -37.88 -22.03
N GLY A 600 -6.96 -38.29 -21.19
CA GLY A 600 -6.74 -39.38 -20.24
C GLY A 600 -6.25 -40.60 -21.01
N PHE A 601 -4.99 -40.93 -20.77
CA PHE A 601 -4.32 -42.10 -21.31
C PHE A 601 -5.13 -43.35 -20.95
N ASN A 602 -5.59 -44.09 -21.96
CA ASN A 602 -6.28 -45.36 -21.81
C ASN A 602 -5.23 -46.44 -21.48
N PRO A 603 -5.12 -46.97 -20.24
CA PRO A 603 -4.05 -47.87 -19.88
C PRO A 603 -4.44 -49.30 -20.26
N ARG A 604 -4.37 -49.63 -21.56
CA ARG A 604 -4.41 -51.00 -22.09
C ARG A 604 -4.17 -50.98 -23.60
N ASP A 605 -2.91 -50.86 -24.01
CA ASP A 605 -2.52 -51.32 -25.34
C ASP A 605 -1.22 -52.14 -25.24
N PRO A 606 -1.31 -53.48 -25.16
CA PRO A 606 -0.17 -54.34 -24.92
C PRO A 606 0.54 -54.62 -26.26
N LYS A 607 1.28 -53.64 -26.80
CA LYS A 607 2.13 -53.83 -28.00
C LYS A 607 3.19 -52.74 -28.24
N GLN A 608 3.82 -52.18 -27.20
CA GLN A 608 5.08 -51.44 -27.41
C GLN A 608 6.29 -52.35 -27.18
N SER A 609 7.12 -52.51 -28.22
CA SER A 609 8.36 -53.26 -28.11
C SER A 609 9.33 -52.57 -27.12
N PRO A 610 10.16 -53.31 -26.36
CA PRO A 610 11.11 -52.72 -25.40
C PRO A 610 12.05 -51.66 -26.01
N LYS A 611 12.34 -51.75 -27.32
CA LYS A 611 13.18 -50.79 -28.03
C LYS A 611 12.50 -49.42 -28.24
N ALA A 612 11.21 -49.40 -28.55
CA ALA A 612 10.47 -48.16 -28.77
C ALA A 612 10.28 -47.36 -27.47
N ALA A 613 10.04 -48.04 -26.35
CA ALA A 613 9.93 -47.42 -25.03
C ALA A 613 11.27 -46.79 -24.57
N VAL A 614 12.40 -47.45 -24.87
CA VAL A 614 13.75 -46.92 -24.58
C VAL A 614 14.07 -45.70 -25.44
N GLU A 615 13.72 -45.73 -26.73
CA GLU A 615 13.94 -44.60 -27.63
C GLU A 615 13.09 -43.38 -27.26
N LEU A 616 11.82 -43.60 -26.90
CA LEU A 616 10.92 -42.56 -26.40
C LEU A 616 11.44 -41.94 -25.10
N SER A 617 11.92 -42.77 -24.16
CA SER A 617 12.53 -42.28 -22.92
C SER A 617 13.80 -41.47 -23.16
N ARG A 618 14.63 -41.85 -24.16
CA ARG A 618 15.83 -41.11 -24.55
C ARG A 618 15.49 -39.75 -25.17
N LYS A 619 14.50 -39.71 -26.07
CA LYS A 619 14.01 -38.46 -26.69
C LYS A 619 13.45 -37.50 -25.64
N ARG A 620 12.68 -38.02 -24.67
CA ARG A 620 12.16 -37.23 -23.54
C ARG A 620 13.28 -36.62 -22.70
N ARG A 621 14.27 -37.41 -22.29
CA ARG A 621 15.44 -36.90 -21.55
C ARG A 621 16.20 -35.80 -22.31
N GLN A 622 16.35 -35.93 -23.62
CA GLN A 622 17.00 -34.90 -24.44
C GLN A 622 16.18 -33.61 -24.51
N ALA A 623 14.85 -33.71 -24.60
CA ALA A 623 13.96 -32.56 -24.56
C ALA A 623 14.04 -31.85 -23.19
N ASP A 624 14.04 -32.61 -22.09
CA ASP A 624 14.16 -32.05 -20.73
C ASP A 624 15.51 -31.31 -20.53
N ILE A 625 16.62 -31.88 -21.02
CA ILE A 625 17.94 -31.22 -21.00
C ILE A 625 17.89 -29.91 -21.81
N ALA A 626 17.35 -29.96 -23.04
CA ALA A 626 17.28 -28.79 -23.91
C ALA A 626 16.43 -27.67 -23.28
N ALA A 627 15.32 -28.01 -22.62
CA ALA A 627 14.47 -27.04 -21.93
C ALA A 627 15.20 -26.36 -20.76
N ILE A 628 15.94 -27.13 -19.94
CA ILE A 628 16.74 -26.56 -18.83
C ILE A 628 17.85 -25.65 -19.37
N VAL A 629 18.54 -26.06 -20.44
CA VAL A 629 19.61 -25.26 -21.06
C VAL A 629 19.03 -23.95 -21.61
N ALA A 630 17.92 -24.01 -22.34
CA ALA A 630 17.24 -22.82 -22.86
C ALA A 630 16.84 -21.85 -21.72
N ALA A 631 16.26 -22.36 -20.64
CA ALA A 631 15.90 -21.54 -19.48
C ALA A 631 17.12 -20.88 -18.82
N VAL A 632 18.26 -21.57 -18.75
CA VAL A 632 19.53 -21.00 -18.26
C VAL A 632 20.07 -19.93 -19.22
N ASP A 633 20.00 -20.18 -20.53
CA ASP A 633 20.45 -19.25 -21.56
C ASP A 633 19.67 -17.94 -21.46
N ASP A 634 18.34 -18.03 -21.52
CA ASP A 634 17.41 -16.89 -21.42
C ASP A 634 17.64 -16.10 -20.12
N TYR A 635 17.72 -16.79 -18.98
CA TYR A 635 17.96 -16.16 -17.68
C TYR A 635 19.31 -15.45 -17.62
N THR A 636 20.38 -16.07 -18.12
CA THR A 636 21.71 -15.44 -18.10
C THR A 636 21.86 -14.32 -19.11
N GLU A 637 21.15 -14.35 -20.23
CA GLU A 637 21.10 -13.26 -21.20
C GLU A 637 20.41 -12.03 -20.62
N ASP A 638 19.25 -12.23 -19.99
CA ASP A 638 18.51 -11.17 -19.28
C ASP A 638 19.40 -10.49 -18.21
N LEU A 639 20.07 -11.29 -17.38
CA LEU A 639 21.01 -10.76 -16.37
C LEU A 639 22.24 -10.05 -16.95
N ARG A 640 22.61 -10.24 -18.22
CA ARG A 640 23.78 -9.56 -18.81
C ARG A 640 23.48 -8.15 -19.32
N GLN A 641 22.20 -7.78 -19.45
CA GLN A 641 21.82 -6.46 -19.95
C GLN A 641 22.41 -5.36 -19.07
N PRO A 642 23.27 -4.44 -19.59
CA PRO A 642 24.11 -3.56 -18.78
C PRO A 642 23.33 -2.60 -17.86
N ASN A 643 22.16 -2.14 -18.30
CA ASN A 643 21.33 -1.17 -17.58
C ASN A 643 20.21 -1.81 -16.75
N ARG A 644 20.12 -3.14 -16.71
CA ARG A 644 19.07 -3.85 -15.95
C ARG A 644 19.37 -3.80 -14.45
N MET A 645 18.54 -3.10 -13.69
CA MET A 645 18.51 -3.18 -12.23
C MET A 645 17.88 -4.52 -11.82
N LEU A 646 18.38 -5.13 -10.75
CA LEU A 646 17.81 -6.38 -10.21
C LEU A 646 17.00 -6.07 -8.95
N ASP A 647 15.94 -6.83 -8.73
CA ASP A 647 15.08 -6.77 -7.54
C ASP A 647 15.08 -8.11 -6.77
N GLU A 648 14.27 -8.19 -5.72
CA GLU A 648 14.16 -9.39 -4.88
C GLU A 648 13.54 -10.60 -5.61
N ILE A 649 12.74 -10.36 -6.66
CA ILE A 649 12.15 -11.42 -7.49
C ILE A 649 13.22 -12.08 -8.35
N ASP A 650 14.16 -11.31 -8.90
CA ASP A 650 15.30 -11.86 -9.66
C ASP A 650 16.17 -12.76 -8.79
N ILE A 651 16.39 -12.38 -7.53
CA ILE A 651 17.10 -13.20 -6.55
C ILE A 651 16.32 -14.49 -6.26
N LEU A 652 14.99 -14.43 -6.13
CA LEU A 652 14.18 -15.62 -5.95
C LEU A 652 14.23 -16.56 -7.17
N ARG A 653 14.24 -16.02 -8.40
CA ARG A 653 14.45 -16.79 -9.64
C ARG A 653 15.81 -17.46 -9.68
N LEU A 654 16.87 -16.77 -9.23
CA LEU A 654 18.21 -17.37 -9.11
C LEU A 654 18.18 -18.62 -8.25
N ARG A 655 17.54 -18.55 -7.08
CA ARG A 655 17.41 -19.70 -6.17
C ARG A 655 16.66 -20.86 -6.83
N ALA A 656 15.51 -20.59 -7.45
CA ALA A 656 14.73 -21.60 -8.14
C ALA A 656 15.54 -22.27 -9.28
N MET A 657 16.24 -21.48 -10.10
CA MET A 657 17.09 -21.99 -11.19
C MET A 657 18.18 -22.94 -10.69
N LEU A 658 18.89 -22.58 -9.61
CA LEU A 658 19.92 -23.43 -9.03
C LEU A 658 19.35 -24.74 -8.48
N MET A 659 18.18 -24.70 -7.84
CA MET A 659 17.49 -25.89 -7.35
C MET A 659 17.04 -26.79 -8.50
N ILE A 660 16.46 -26.25 -9.57
CA ILE A 660 16.05 -27.03 -10.76
C ILE A 660 17.25 -27.76 -11.39
N ILE A 661 18.38 -27.06 -11.59
CA ILE A 661 19.59 -27.68 -12.14
C ILE A 661 20.11 -28.79 -11.21
N THR A 662 20.08 -28.55 -9.90
CA THR A 662 20.53 -29.53 -8.89
C THR A 662 19.61 -30.76 -8.87
N VAL A 663 18.29 -30.57 -8.98
CA VAL A 663 17.28 -31.63 -9.03
C VAL A 663 17.46 -32.50 -10.28
N ALA A 664 17.73 -31.89 -11.42
CA ALA A 664 18.07 -32.61 -12.66
C ALA A 664 19.45 -33.30 -12.61
N GLY A 665 20.32 -32.92 -11.67
CA GLY A 665 21.67 -33.42 -11.50
C GLY A 665 21.76 -34.87 -10.99
N TRP A 666 22.77 -35.59 -11.47
CA TRP A 666 23.19 -36.88 -10.92
C TRP A 666 24.72 -37.11 -11.05
N PRO A 667 25.31 -38.06 -10.30
CA PRO A 667 26.78 -38.23 -10.21
C PRO A 667 27.50 -38.59 -11.52
N GLY A 668 26.79 -39.07 -12.54
CA GLY A 668 27.40 -39.65 -13.74
C GLY A 668 27.79 -41.13 -13.56
N VAL A 669 28.28 -41.78 -14.62
CA VAL A 669 28.68 -43.19 -14.59
C VAL A 669 30.04 -43.35 -13.90
N VAL A 670 30.05 -43.59 -12.59
CA VAL A 670 31.26 -43.90 -11.82
C VAL A 670 31.24 -45.37 -11.43
N LYS A 671 32.03 -46.22 -12.13
CA LYS A 671 32.30 -47.65 -11.86
C LYS A 671 31.24 -48.42 -11.04
N GLY A 672 29.96 -48.34 -11.44
CA GLY A 672 28.84 -48.89 -10.67
C GLY A 672 27.46 -48.55 -11.28
N SER A 673 26.43 -49.31 -10.90
CA SER A 673 25.08 -49.30 -11.48
C SER A 673 24.17 -48.19 -10.91
N TYR A 674 24.61 -46.93 -10.90
CA TYR A 674 23.70 -45.83 -10.54
C TYR A 674 22.63 -45.68 -11.62
N LYS A 675 21.36 -45.84 -11.25
CA LYS A 675 20.22 -45.69 -12.16
C LYS A 675 19.54 -44.35 -11.88
N PRO A 676 19.74 -43.33 -12.73
CA PRO A 676 19.09 -42.04 -12.53
C PRO A 676 17.57 -42.17 -12.65
N SER A 677 16.84 -41.44 -11.81
CA SER A 677 15.38 -41.31 -11.91
C SER A 677 14.97 -40.61 -13.22
N GLN A 678 13.66 -40.49 -13.48
CA GLN A 678 13.17 -39.80 -14.68
C GLN A 678 13.56 -38.31 -14.72
N VAL A 679 13.61 -37.64 -13.57
CA VAL A 679 13.97 -36.22 -13.44
C VAL A 679 15.49 -36.00 -13.55
N GLN A 680 16.29 -37.02 -13.26
CA GLN A 680 17.76 -36.95 -13.29
C GLN A 680 18.32 -37.10 -14.70
N VAL A 681 18.32 -35.97 -15.42
CA VAL A 681 18.72 -35.90 -16.82
C VAL A 681 20.11 -35.32 -17.05
N LEU A 682 20.66 -34.55 -16.11
CA LEU A 682 21.97 -33.89 -16.23
C LEU A 682 23.07 -34.65 -15.46
N PRO A 683 24.04 -35.29 -16.14
CA PRO A 683 25.15 -35.95 -15.46
C PRO A 683 26.20 -34.95 -14.95
N CYS A 684 27.06 -35.39 -14.03
CA CYS A 684 28.27 -34.64 -13.63
C CYS A 684 29.27 -34.54 -14.80
N TYR A 685 29.35 -35.60 -15.62
CA TYR A 685 30.19 -35.68 -16.81
C TYR A 685 29.50 -36.52 -17.89
N ASP A 686 29.54 -36.04 -19.13
CA ASP A 686 29.12 -36.80 -20.31
C ASP A 686 30.18 -36.62 -21.42
N PRO A 687 30.73 -37.71 -22.00
CA PRO A 687 31.68 -37.61 -23.11
C PRO A 687 30.99 -37.24 -24.45
N THR A 688 29.66 -37.37 -24.54
CA THR A 688 28.86 -37.15 -25.75
C THR A 688 28.13 -35.80 -25.75
N HIS A 689 27.93 -35.18 -24.59
CA HIS A 689 27.25 -33.89 -24.44
C HIS A 689 28.03 -32.95 -23.51
N THR A 690 28.10 -31.66 -23.86
CA THR A 690 28.83 -30.66 -23.07
C THR A 690 28.04 -30.14 -21.88
N GLU A 691 26.71 -30.26 -21.92
CA GLU A 691 25.80 -29.71 -20.93
C GLU A 691 25.68 -30.65 -19.74
N THR A 692 26.37 -30.29 -18.67
CA THR A 692 26.39 -30.99 -17.39
C THR A 692 25.90 -30.06 -16.29
N TRP A 693 25.30 -30.62 -15.23
CA TRP A 693 24.81 -29.79 -14.13
C TRP A 693 25.90 -28.89 -13.50
N PRO A 694 27.19 -29.30 -13.35
CA PRO A 694 28.22 -28.41 -12.82
C PRO A 694 28.53 -27.26 -13.78
N ARG A 695 28.46 -27.49 -15.11
CA ARG A 695 28.67 -26.45 -16.11
C ARG A 695 27.54 -25.43 -16.08
N LEU A 696 26.28 -25.88 -16.01
CA LEU A 696 25.13 -24.98 -15.96
C LEU A 696 25.11 -24.14 -14.68
N ILE A 697 25.38 -24.73 -13.50
CA ILE A 697 25.57 -23.97 -12.25
C ILE A 697 26.69 -22.93 -12.42
N GLY A 698 27.83 -23.34 -12.99
CA GLY A 698 28.95 -22.45 -13.24
C GLY A 698 28.59 -21.26 -14.14
N ARG A 699 27.82 -21.49 -15.20
CA ARG A 699 27.35 -20.43 -16.11
C ARG A 699 26.46 -19.41 -15.41
N VAL A 700 25.51 -19.86 -14.62
CA VAL A 700 24.60 -18.99 -13.86
C VAL A 700 25.39 -18.17 -12.83
N LEU A 701 26.18 -18.83 -11.98
CA LEU A 701 26.91 -18.16 -10.90
C LEU A 701 28.02 -17.22 -11.43
N ALA A 702 28.64 -17.54 -12.57
CA ALA A 702 29.64 -16.67 -13.18
C ALA A 702 29.04 -15.31 -13.61
N VAL A 703 27.80 -15.28 -14.11
CA VAL A 703 27.13 -14.01 -14.48
C VAL A 703 26.77 -13.20 -13.23
N VAL A 704 26.36 -13.87 -12.15
CA VAL A 704 25.91 -13.21 -10.92
C VAL A 704 27.08 -12.63 -10.12
N PHE A 705 28.18 -13.39 -9.99
CA PHE A 705 29.26 -13.11 -9.04
C PHE A 705 30.63 -12.79 -9.67
N SER A 706 30.80 -12.99 -10.98
CA SER A 706 32.10 -12.86 -11.66
C SER A 706 32.03 -11.96 -12.89
N GLY A 707 33.20 -11.67 -13.47
CA GLY A 707 33.34 -10.77 -14.63
C GLY A 707 33.49 -9.30 -14.25
N PRO A 708 33.64 -8.41 -15.25
CA PRO A 708 33.89 -6.98 -15.02
C PRO A 708 32.68 -6.24 -14.43
N SER A 709 31.47 -6.75 -14.66
CA SER A 709 30.22 -6.22 -14.12
C SER A 709 29.33 -7.35 -13.60
N PRO A 710 29.59 -7.88 -12.39
CA PRO A 710 28.78 -8.92 -11.79
C PRO A 710 27.34 -8.44 -11.58
N ALA A 711 26.35 -9.25 -11.98
CA ALA A 711 24.95 -8.83 -11.96
C ALA A 711 24.46 -8.46 -10.54
N LEU A 712 24.95 -9.13 -9.49
CA LEU A 712 24.56 -8.87 -8.10
C LEU A 712 24.87 -7.44 -7.65
N ARG A 713 25.85 -6.74 -8.25
CA ARG A 713 26.11 -5.32 -7.93
C ARG A 713 24.93 -4.40 -8.21
N ARG A 714 24.08 -4.79 -9.16
CA ARG A 714 22.91 -4.02 -9.58
C ARG A 714 21.63 -4.45 -8.86
N LEU A 715 21.74 -5.32 -7.86
CA LEU A 715 20.63 -5.60 -6.96
C LEU A 715 20.34 -4.36 -6.12
N MET A 716 19.10 -3.91 -6.21
CA MET A 716 18.58 -2.79 -5.45
C MET A 716 17.89 -3.30 -4.19
N LEU A 717 18.26 -2.75 -3.04
CA LEU A 717 17.74 -3.12 -1.72
C LEU A 717 17.15 -1.90 -1.03
N ASP A 718 16.00 -2.08 -0.38
CA ASP A 718 15.33 -1.01 0.36
C ASP A 718 16.17 -0.57 1.59
N ARG A 719 16.39 0.74 1.74
CA ARG A 719 17.18 1.37 2.82
C ARG A 719 16.64 1.12 4.23
N SER A 720 15.38 0.73 4.35
CA SER A 720 14.79 0.40 5.65
C SER A 720 15.30 -0.89 6.25
N HIS A 721 15.90 -1.77 5.45
CA HIS A 721 16.62 -2.92 5.95
C HIS A 721 17.95 -2.46 6.55
N ASP A 722 18.10 -2.62 7.86
CA ASP A 722 19.36 -2.41 8.55
C ASP A 722 20.27 -3.64 8.51
N ARG A 723 19.80 -4.78 7.99
CA ARG A 723 20.53 -6.04 7.81
C ARG A 723 20.04 -6.78 6.56
N LEU A 724 20.74 -7.82 6.12
CA LEU A 724 20.31 -8.62 4.97
C LEU A 724 18.93 -9.26 5.22
N PRO A 725 17.96 -9.12 4.27
CA PRO A 725 16.71 -9.86 4.33
C PRO A 725 16.93 -11.38 4.30
N ASP A 726 16.04 -12.12 4.96
CA ASP A 726 16.15 -13.58 5.08
C ASP A 726 16.03 -14.27 3.70
N ASP A 727 15.17 -13.78 2.81
CA ASP A 727 15.05 -14.31 1.45
C ASP A 727 16.33 -14.17 0.61
N LEU A 728 17.07 -13.07 0.83
CA LEU A 728 18.38 -12.87 0.22
C LEU A 728 19.42 -13.80 0.85
N LEU A 729 19.48 -13.92 2.18
CA LEU A 729 20.38 -14.84 2.87
C LEU A 729 20.17 -16.30 2.44
N GLU A 730 18.91 -16.75 2.34
CA GLU A 730 18.57 -18.09 1.88
C GLU A 730 19.03 -18.34 0.44
N THR A 731 18.90 -17.34 -0.42
CA THR A 731 19.37 -17.44 -1.81
C THR A 731 20.90 -17.46 -1.89
N LEU A 732 21.58 -16.62 -1.10
CA LEU A 732 23.04 -16.63 -1.04
C LEU A 732 23.57 -17.97 -0.48
N ALA A 733 22.90 -18.57 0.50
CA ALA A 733 23.22 -19.91 0.97
C ALA A 733 23.09 -20.94 -0.15
N CYS A 734 22.01 -20.90 -0.93
CA CYS A 734 21.82 -21.77 -2.09
C CYS A 734 22.92 -21.58 -3.15
N CYS A 735 23.35 -20.34 -3.41
CA CYS A 735 24.47 -20.04 -4.32
C CYS A 735 25.79 -20.62 -3.80
N ALA A 736 26.10 -20.42 -2.52
CA ALA A 736 27.31 -20.92 -1.87
C ALA A 736 27.36 -22.45 -1.92
N TRP A 737 26.26 -23.12 -1.56
CA TRP A 737 26.13 -24.56 -1.64
C TRP A 737 26.32 -25.08 -3.07
N SER A 738 25.61 -24.48 -4.03
CA SER A 738 25.64 -24.89 -5.44
C SER A 738 27.03 -24.78 -6.06
N ALA A 739 27.75 -23.68 -5.78
CA ALA A 739 29.11 -23.48 -6.28
C ALA A 739 30.07 -24.55 -5.74
N ASN A 740 29.98 -24.84 -4.43
CA ASN A 740 30.82 -25.83 -3.77
C ASN A 740 30.45 -27.27 -4.13
N ALA A 741 29.17 -27.55 -4.38
CA ALA A 741 28.70 -28.84 -4.88
C ALA A 741 29.28 -29.12 -6.27
N ALA A 742 29.18 -28.15 -7.20
CA ALA A 742 29.71 -28.27 -8.55
C ALA A 742 31.25 -28.43 -8.56
N ALA A 743 31.95 -27.65 -7.73
CA ALA A 743 33.40 -27.72 -7.57
C ALA A 743 33.86 -29.07 -6.98
N THR A 744 33.16 -29.56 -5.95
CA THR A 744 33.49 -30.83 -5.29
C THR A 744 33.19 -32.03 -6.20
N ALA A 745 32.03 -32.04 -6.87
CA ALA A 745 31.66 -33.10 -7.80
C ALA A 745 32.67 -33.26 -8.95
N THR A 746 33.11 -32.13 -9.52
CA THR A 746 34.10 -32.15 -10.61
C THR A 746 35.50 -32.50 -10.14
N ARG A 747 35.87 -32.18 -8.89
CA ARG A 747 37.15 -32.60 -8.29
C ARG A 747 37.19 -34.11 -8.02
N MET A 748 36.07 -34.69 -7.59
CA MET A 748 35.94 -36.12 -7.32
C MET A 748 35.88 -36.96 -8.61
N ASN A 749 35.62 -36.35 -9.76
CA ASN A 749 35.53 -37.03 -11.05
C ASN A 749 36.74 -36.68 -11.96
N PRO A 750 37.68 -37.61 -12.18
CA PRO A 750 38.86 -37.37 -13.03
C PRO A 750 38.52 -36.92 -14.46
N ALA A 751 37.35 -37.30 -14.98
CA ALA A 751 36.91 -36.90 -16.32
C ALA A 751 36.63 -35.38 -16.43
N CYS A 752 36.42 -34.70 -15.30
CA CYS A 752 36.19 -33.26 -15.21
C CYS A 752 37.46 -32.43 -14.96
N ALA A 753 38.66 -33.00 -15.12
CA ALA A 753 39.93 -32.34 -14.80
C ALA A 753 40.13 -30.96 -15.46
N LYS A 754 39.54 -30.71 -16.64
CA LYS A 754 39.57 -29.40 -17.32
C LYS A 754 38.60 -28.37 -16.73
N LEU A 755 37.46 -28.81 -16.20
CA LEU A 755 36.40 -27.96 -15.67
C LEU A 755 36.61 -27.62 -14.19
N ALA A 756 37.17 -28.56 -13.43
CA ALA A 756 37.35 -28.45 -11.99
C ALA A 756 38.10 -27.17 -11.55
N PRO A 757 39.22 -26.74 -12.18
CA PRO A 757 39.91 -25.51 -11.77
C PRO A 757 39.02 -24.27 -11.84
N PHE A 758 38.26 -24.11 -12.92
CA PHE A 758 37.35 -22.97 -13.10
C PHE A 758 36.25 -22.92 -12.05
N LEU A 759 35.61 -24.08 -11.77
CA LEU A 759 34.55 -24.14 -10.77
C LEU A 759 35.09 -23.98 -9.34
N ASN A 760 36.31 -24.42 -9.05
CA ASN A 760 36.96 -24.14 -7.76
C ASN A 760 37.23 -22.64 -7.59
N THR A 761 37.78 -21.97 -8.61
CA THR A 761 37.99 -20.51 -8.59
C THR A 761 36.67 -19.77 -8.43
N LEU A 762 35.62 -20.20 -9.15
CA LEU A 762 34.29 -19.60 -9.06
C LEU A 762 33.69 -19.79 -7.65
N ALA A 763 33.78 -20.96 -7.05
CA ALA A 763 33.27 -21.21 -5.70
C ALA A 763 33.93 -20.28 -4.66
N THR A 764 35.25 -20.09 -4.75
CA THR A 764 35.98 -19.12 -3.92
C THR A 764 35.53 -17.68 -4.19
N ALA A 765 35.35 -17.32 -5.46
CA ALA A 765 34.90 -15.98 -5.84
C ALA A 765 33.48 -15.68 -5.34
N VAL A 766 32.56 -16.64 -5.41
CA VAL A 766 31.19 -16.53 -4.87
C VAL A 766 31.24 -16.21 -3.38
N MET A 767 31.98 -16.99 -2.58
CA MET A 767 32.11 -16.76 -1.15
C MET A 767 32.73 -15.40 -0.82
N ALA A 768 33.78 -15.01 -1.54
CA ALA A 768 34.44 -13.71 -1.34
C ALA A 768 33.53 -12.53 -1.71
N PHE A 769 32.71 -12.68 -2.75
CA PHE A 769 31.83 -11.62 -3.25
C PHE A 769 30.63 -11.37 -2.32
N MET A 770 30.11 -12.42 -1.69
CA MET A 770 28.98 -12.31 -0.76
C MET A 770 29.30 -11.44 0.46
N LYS A 771 30.57 -11.36 0.89
CA LYS A 771 31.04 -10.51 2.01
C LYS A 771 30.22 -10.69 3.30
N LEU A 772 29.73 -11.90 3.58
CA LEU A 772 28.92 -12.20 4.77
C LEU A 772 29.79 -12.21 6.04
N SER A 773 29.23 -11.74 7.16
CA SER A 773 29.83 -11.87 8.48
C SER A 773 29.71 -13.31 9.00
N ARG A 774 30.45 -13.64 10.07
CA ARG A 774 30.31 -14.95 10.74
C ARG A 774 28.90 -15.14 11.32
N GLU A 775 28.28 -14.07 11.79
CA GLU A 775 26.93 -14.08 12.35
C GLU A 775 25.89 -14.32 11.25
N GLU A 776 26.02 -13.65 10.10
CA GLU A 776 25.16 -13.84 8.93
C GLU A 776 25.25 -15.27 8.39
N MET A 777 26.45 -15.87 8.37
CA MET A 777 26.63 -17.28 7.98
C MET A 777 26.09 -18.27 9.01
N ALA A 778 26.00 -17.88 10.28
CA ALA A 778 25.45 -18.71 11.35
C ALA A 778 23.93 -18.55 11.51
N ALA A 779 23.32 -17.54 10.88
CA ALA A 779 21.90 -17.29 10.94
C ALA A 779 21.09 -18.50 10.41
N PRO A 780 19.92 -18.84 10.99
CA PRO A 780 19.09 -19.93 10.50
C PRO A 780 18.74 -19.81 9.01
N SER A 781 18.47 -18.59 8.52
CA SER A 781 18.18 -18.31 7.11
C SER A 781 19.34 -18.64 6.16
N PHE A 782 20.57 -18.79 6.66
CA PHE A 782 21.73 -19.24 5.88
C PHE A 782 22.13 -20.68 6.22
N ALA A 783 22.43 -20.96 7.49
CA ALA A 783 22.96 -22.24 7.94
C ALA A 783 21.96 -23.39 7.75
N ALA A 784 20.69 -23.19 8.11
CA ALA A 784 19.68 -24.24 7.97
C ALA A 784 19.41 -24.55 6.49
N VAL A 785 19.46 -23.55 5.60
CA VAL A 785 19.36 -23.76 4.15
C VAL A 785 20.50 -24.66 3.65
N LEU A 786 21.75 -24.41 4.07
CA LEU A 786 22.88 -25.26 3.67
C LEU A 786 22.71 -26.72 4.13
N GLU A 787 22.31 -26.93 5.38
CA GLU A 787 22.09 -28.26 5.95
C GLU A 787 20.98 -29.02 5.22
N ASN A 788 19.87 -28.33 4.94
CA ASN A 788 18.73 -28.92 4.24
C ASN A 788 19.05 -29.22 2.76
N LEU A 789 19.87 -28.38 2.10
CA LEU A 789 20.39 -28.69 0.75
C LEU A 789 21.33 -29.90 0.75
N ASP A 790 22.19 -30.05 1.75
CA ASP A 790 23.04 -31.24 1.93
C ASP A 790 22.19 -32.50 2.12
N GLU A 791 21.18 -32.43 2.97
CA GLU A 791 20.29 -33.56 3.25
C GLU A 791 19.47 -33.96 2.02
N ARG A 792 18.88 -32.99 1.34
CA ARG A 792 18.02 -33.20 0.16
C ARG A 792 18.83 -33.64 -1.06
N PHE A 793 19.95 -32.96 -1.36
CA PHE A 793 20.67 -33.14 -2.62
C PHE A 793 22.06 -33.75 -2.48
N GLY A 794 22.80 -33.44 -1.40
CA GLY A 794 24.19 -33.90 -1.21
C GLY A 794 24.32 -35.42 -1.22
N LYS A 795 23.49 -36.14 -0.45
CA LYS A 795 23.45 -37.61 -0.43
C LYS A 795 23.18 -38.20 -1.82
N ARG A 796 22.21 -37.63 -2.55
CA ARG A 796 21.79 -38.07 -3.88
C ARG A 796 22.87 -37.87 -4.95
N LEU A 797 23.62 -36.77 -4.84
CA LEU A 797 24.76 -36.44 -5.70
C LEU A 797 26.08 -37.10 -5.26
N GLN A 798 26.07 -37.91 -4.19
CA GLN A 798 27.24 -38.58 -3.61
C GLN A 798 28.34 -37.59 -3.19
N LEU A 799 27.93 -36.44 -2.66
CA LEU A 799 28.84 -35.40 -2.17
C LEU A 799 29.10 -35.57 -0.68
N PRO A 800 30.29 -35.19 -0.19
CA PRO A 800 30.51 -35.04 1.24
C PRO A 800 29.63 -33.89 1.79
N PRO A 801 29.35 -33.85 3.10
CA PRO A 801 28.61 -32.75 3.72
C PRO A 801 29.35 -31.41 3.50
N LEU A 802 28.73 -30.49 2.79
CA LEU A 802 29.30 -29.19 2.43
C LEU A 802 28.98 -28.10 3.46
N ALA A 803 27.83 -28.18 4.13
CA ALA A 803 27.41 -27.21 5.14
C ALA A 803 28.46 -27.04 6.25
N GLY A 804 28.97 -28.17 6.76
CA GLY A 804 30.02 -28.18 7.78
C GLY A 804 31.39 -27.69 7.31
N ILE A 805 31.62 -27.56 6.00
CA ILE A 805 32.84 -26.98 5.42
C ILE A 805 32.69 -25.47 5.26
N LEU A 806 31.50 -25.01 4.88
CA LEU A 806 31.21 -23.60 4.58
C LEU A 806 30.96 -22.75 5.82
N VAL A 807 30.47 -23.36 6.91
CA VAL A 807 30.17 -22.64 8.17
C VAL A 807 31.34 -22.73 9.17
N LYS A 808 32.34 -23.61 8.95
CA LYS A 808 33.51 -23.71 9.83
C LYS A 808 34.44 -22.50 9.68
N PRO A 809 35.06 -22.03 10.77
CA PRO A 809 36.00 -20.91 10.71
C PRO A 809 37.21 -21.30 9.85
N GLN A 810 37.40 -20.61 8.73
CA GLN A 810 38.72 -20.51 8.14
C GLN A 810 39.62 -19.83 9.19
N GLN A 811 40.71 -20.49 9.57
CA GLN A 811 41.75 -19.84 10.37
C GLN A 811 42.21 -18.61 9.58
N ASP A 812 42.17 -17.44 10.22
CA ASP A 812 42.66 -16.22 9.60
C ASP A 812 44.10 -16.46 9.09
N PRO A 813 44.46 -16.11 7.84
CA PRO A 813 45.85 -16.10 7.45
C PRO A 813 46.59 -15.11 8.37
N PRO A 814 47.83 -15.42 8.78
CA PRO A 814 48.59 -14.53 9.65
C PRO A 814 48.69 -13.16 8.98
N LEU A 815 48.26 -12.12 9.69
CA LEU A 815 48.44 -10.72 9.32
C LEU A 815 49.92 -10.49 8.97
N ALA A 816 50.19 -10.05 7.73
CA ALA A 816 51.45 -9.46 7.30
C ALA A 816 51.18 -8.02 6.88
#